data_AF-A0A662V4F9-F1
#
_entry.id   AF-A0A662V4F9-F1
#
_cell.length_a   1.000
_cell.length_b   1.000
_cell.length_c   1.000
_cell.angle_alpha   90.00
_cell.angle_beta   90.00
_cell.angle_gamma   90.00
#
_symmetry.space_group_name_H-M   'P 1'
#
loop_
_entity.id
_entity.type
_entity.pdbx_description
1 polymer ?
#
loop_
_entity_poly.entity_id
_entity_poly.type
_entity_poly.pdbx_seq_one_letter_code
_entity_poly.pdbx_strand_id
1 'polypeptide(L)'
;MLLLVSSSLFTLVMGGYSCGEHGFIEGVIVWYSDADADTIAGSYVRYVLVDPDYGPRDLPWSPNDLMRIKAIGTSVIAYLNIGFAEEWRDYWSYIVSEKPKWVTWVQYPGWEGEYFVKYWHVGAWGPGGWVDVLKHELRKIIELGFDGVIFDNIDSCDIWENPEEYGLDILKVANATDAMVRLVKELSAYAKSLKPDAIIVVNMGGRLDLLKDVDFLNSIDIVLRECVWYCGDEAVDTEERDYAIYWLSYARDYGKEVIVLDYATKMEHVLKVLEEGRKLGFEVYVSPTWDLNKIPNYIPSFNGLDSTIVNDEVIAVWGYRGPLSDGWRSDFDVYVGVVGSDGVELVKRLGNDGINDRNPRVVFDGVSSKLVLVWESSNDLSLAVLDPTNYAIISNLTIGADGGVLRDPAIAVYDGKLYLLYINEVAPGNESLLLYKVMTLPGLEVVTEGVLASETYSTYPVVSVSSEGVLVAWYALSGDVPKLKVALLAESGVLWVKDVEDIKPVLYKYGITYPLQGTWVLLGYDRDSGSVKGFILDSEGRVLHVAKGLPEITWVPQVTLIGNGLIAYSGVREVHYVKVVNNSLTYIASVITKYPSTVGRSVIRYGNDVLVIEPEPHSSNKLSIIKLPPPIETETRTLTQTSTIMTTVTTTKTAVITKTMEKTKVETKTVVTTVTTTVTLCRTVTSTVTSTKTTTVVGGVNQAIIVLIAVVVVTALAIVILKRGLH
;
A
#
# COMPACT_ATOMS: atom_id res chain seq x y z
N MET A 1 37.57 -2.40 -10.69
CA MET A 1 37.10 -3.79 -10.57
C MET A 1 35.95 -3.94 -9.58
N LEU A 2 35.90 -3.20 -8.45
CA LEU A 2 34.74 -3.18 -7.53
C LEU A 2 33.41 -2.63 -8.12
N LEU A 3 33.46 -1.64 -9.03
CA LEU A 3 32.27 -1.02 -9.63
C LEU A 3 31.51 -1.91 -10.65
N LEU A 4 32.16 -2.94 -11.20
CA LEU A 4 31.52 -3.85 -12.15
C LEU A 4 30.72 -4.93 -11.44
N VAL A 5 31.23 -5.42 -10.29
CA VAL A 5 30.57 -6.47 -9.51
C VAL A 5 29.21 -6.01 -9.01
N SER A 6 29.06 -4.77 -8.53
CA SER A 6 27.78 -4.25 -8.01
C SER A 6 26.68 -4.13 -9.09
N SER A 7 27.03 -3.74 -10.31
CA SER A 7 26.07 -3.63 -11.43
C SER A 7 25.56 -4.99 -11.93
N SER A 8 26.44 -6.01 -11.98
CA SER A 8 26.06 -7.39 -12.31
C SER A 8 25.33 -8.08 -11.16
N LEU A 9 25.69 -7.80 -9.89
CA LEU A 9 24.95 -8.24 -8.69
C LEU A 9 23.51 -7.72 -8.72
N PHE A 10 23.36 -6.45 -9.08
CA PHE A 10 22.08 -5.76 -9.17
C PHE A 10 21.21 -6.32 -10.29
N THR A 11 21.80 -6.65 -11.44
CA THR A 11 21.06 -7.31 -12.53
C THR A 11 20.71 -8.76 -12.18
N LEU A 12 21.47 -9.43 -11.32
CA LEU A 12 21.15 -10.78 -10.84
C LEU A 12 20.04 -10.77 -9.79
N VAL A 13 20.03 -9.81 -8.86
CA VAL A 13 18.93 -9.66 -7.87
C VAL A 13 17.69 -9.07 -8.52
N MET A 14 17.82 -8.02 -9.34
CA MET A 14 16.68 -7.25 -9.89
C MET A 14 16.37 -7.52 -11.37
N GLY A 15 17.32 -7.95 -12.18
CA GLY A 15 17.19 -8.11 -13.65
C GLY A 15 16.34 -9.29 -14.10
N GLY A 16 15.50 -9.81 -13.20
CA GLY A 16 14.56 -10.88 -13.46
C GLY A 16 13.28 -10.83 -12.62
N TYR A 17 12.96 -9.71 -11.95
CA TYR A 17 11.58 -9.50 -11.50
C TYR A 17 10.73 -9.24 -12.74
N SER A 18 10.23 -10.32 -13.34
CA SER A 18 9.36 -10.22 -14.50
C SER A 18 8.04 -9.58 -14.04
N CYS A 19 7.60 -8.56 -14.77
CA CYS A 19 6.30 -7.95 -14.54
C CYS A 19 5.23 -8.98 -14.95
N GLY A 20 4.70 -9.76 -14.01
CA GLY A 20 3.31 -10.18 -14.11
C GLY A 20 2.43 -8.93 -14.17
N GLU A 21 1.22 -9.02 -14.74
CA GLU A 21 0.28 -7.88 -14.98
C GLU A 21 -0.06 -7.00 -13.74
N HIS A 22 0.53 -7.26 -12.57
CA HIS A 22 0.22 -6.66 -11.28
C HIS A 22 1.42 -6.02 -10.54
N GLY A 23 2.64 -6.06 -11.08
CA GLY A 23 3.78 -5.29 -10.52
C GLY A 23 4.33 -5.79 -9.18
N PHE A 24 4.27 -7.09 -8.90
CA PHE A 24 4.81 -7.72 -7.69
C PHE A 24 6.30 -8.04 -7.78
N ILE A 25 6.95 -8.14 -6.61
CA ILE A 25 8.24 -8.85 -6.48
C ILE A 25 7.86 -10.33 -6.50
N GLU A 26 8.40 -11.14 -7.44
CA GLU A 26 8.50 -12.59 -7.24
C GLU A 26 9.26 -12.79 -5.92
N GLY A 27 8.54 -13.11 -4.85
CA GLY A 27 9.09 -13.07 -3.52
C GLY A 27 8.10 -13.48 -2.45
N VAL A 28 8.67 -14.09 -1.42
CA VAL A 28 8.00 -14.54 -0.21
C VAL A 28 8.71 -13.93 0.99
N ILE A 29 7.98 -13.64 2.06
CA ILE A 29 8.54 -13.37 3.39
C ILE A 29 8.09 -14.49 4.32
N VAL A 30 9.00 -15.01 5.15
CA VAL A 30 8.67 -15.89 6.27
C VAL A 30 9.12 -15.21 7.56
N TRP A 31 8.18 -14.81 8.42
CA TRP A 31 8.46 -14.02 9.63
C TRP A 31 7.52 -14.41 10.79
N TYR A 32 8.01 -15.14 11.79
CA TYR A 32 7.19 -15.75 12.85
C TYR A 32 7.20 -15.04 14.21
N SER A 33 8.06 -14.04 14.42
CA SER A 33 8.09 -13.26 15.67
C SER A 33 8.35 -11.79 15.40
N ASP A 34 7.61 -10.91 16.09
CA ASP A 34 7.60 -9.45 15.97
C ASP A 34 7.45 -8.95 14.52
N ALA A 35 6.54 -9.58 13.77
CA ALA A 35 6.32 -9.25 12.37
C ALA A 35 5.61 -7.89 12.20
N ASP A 36 6.28 -6.95 11.54
CA ASP A 36 5.79 -5.57 11.37
C ASP A 36 4.99 -5.38 10.06
N ALA A 37 3.70 -5.06 10.20
CA ALA A 37 2.79 -4.89 9.07
C ALA A 37 3.22 -3.78 8.10
N ASP A 38 3.82 -2.71 8.60
CA ASP A 38 4.27 -1.57 7.78
C ASP A 38 5.48 -1.95 6.93
N THR A 39 6.46 -2.64 7.52
CA THR A 39 7.61 -3.14 6.77
C THR A 39 7.19 -4.15 5.71
N ILE A 40 6.26 -5.06 6.03
CA ILE A 40 5.73 -6.05 5.09
C ILE A 40 5.00 -5.36 3.93
N ALA A 41 4.08 -4.44 4.23
CA ALA A 41 3.34 -3.68 3.23
C ALA A 41 4.26 -2.82 2.34
N GLY A 42 5.39 -2.35 2.87
CA GLY A 42 6.40 -1.62 2.12
C GLY A 42 7.27 -2.49 1.21
N SER A 43 7.18 -3.82 1.31
CA SER A 43 8.04 -4.78 0.61
C SER A 43 7.44 -5.34 -0.68
N TYR A 44 6.13 -5.21 -0.91
CA TYR A 44 5.47 -5.60 -2.17
C TYR A 44 5.69 -7.05 -2.64
N VAL A 45 5.84 -7.96 -1.67
CA VAL A 45 5.99 -9.40 -1.93
C VAL A 45 4.64 -10.07 -2.23
N ARG A 46 4.67 -11.22 -2.89
CA ARG A 46 3.46 -11.96 -3.25
C ARG A 46 2.87 -12.72 -2.06
N TYR A 47 3.72 -13.40 -1.30
CA TYR A 47 3.32 -14.20 -0.15
C TYR A 47 4.02 -13.75 1.12
N VAL A 48 3.30 -13.80 2.23
CA VAL A 48 3.82 -13.58 3.57
C VAL A 48 3.35 -14.73 4.43
N LEU A 49 4.29 -15.52 4.95
CA LEU A 49 4.05 -16.59 5.91
C LEU A 49 4.41 -16.05 7.29
N VAL A 50 3.42 -15.98 8.17
CA VAL A 50 3.57 -15.42 9.53
C VAL A 50 2.89 -16.35 10.53
N ASP A 51 3.28 -16.26 11.80
CA ASP A 51 2.53 -16.90 12.85
C ASP A 51 1.24 -16.11 13.15
N PRO A 52 0.07 -16.76 13.28
CA PRO A 52 -1.20 -16.05 13.53
C PRO A 52 -1.28 -15.41 14.93
N ASP A 53 -0.47 -15.84 15.89
CA ASP A 53 -0.50 -15.37 17.27
C ASP A 53 0.59 -14.32 17.57
N TYR A 54 1.65 -14.24 16.73
CA TYR A 54 2.82 -13.36 16.91
C TYR A 54 2.95 -12.33 15.78
N GLY A 55 2.02 -11.40 15.70
CA GLY A 55 2.07 -10.22 14.82
C GLY A 55 2.94 -9.09 15.41
N PRO A 56 2.60 -7.80 15.13
CA PRO A 56 3.40 -6.67 15.58
C PRO A 56 3.56 -6.62 17.11
N ARG A 57 4.80 -6.51 17.60
CA ARG A 57 5.16 -6.56 19.03
C ARG A 57 4.84 -7.90 19.71
N ASP A 58 4.85 -8.99 18.95
CA ASP A 58 4.48 -10.33 19.40
C ASP A 58 3.04 -10.40 19.97
N LEU A 59 2.14 -9.59 19.42
CA LEU A 59 0.72 -9.60 19.75
C LEU A 59 -0.11 -10.19 18.59
N PRO A 60 -1.30 -10.76 18.84
CA PRO A 60 -2.15 -11.28 17.78
C PRO A 60 -2.45 -10.23 16.70
N TRP A 61 -2.46 -10.66 15.44
CA TRP A 61 -2.77 -9.79 14.31
C TRP A 61 -4.16 -9.16 14.43
N SER A 62 -4.28 -7.89 14.09
CA SER A 62 -5.60 -7.26 13.92
C SER A 62 -6.11 -7.42 12.50
N PRO A 63 -7.44 -7.38 12.27
CA PRO A 63 -7.99 -7.32 10.91
C PRO A 63 -7.44 -6.14 10.09
N ASN A 64 -7.09 -5.02 10.74
CA ASN A 64 -6.54 -3.85 10.05
C ASN A 64 -5.13 -4.11 9.51
N ASP A 65 -4.30 -4.85 10.24
CA ASP A 65 -2.94 -5.21 9.80
C ASP A 65 -3.00 -6.09 8.56
N LEU A 66 -3.83 -7.14 8.60
CA LEU A 66 -4.05 -8.02 7.46
C LEU A 66 -4.62 -7.25 6.26
N MET A 67 -5.62 -6.38 6.48
CA MET A 67 -6.18 -5.55 5.41
C MET A 67 -5.13 -4.62 4.79
N ARG A 68 -4.22 -4.05 5.58
CA ARG A 68 -3.16 -3.15 5.11
C ARG A 68 -2.18 -3.86 4.17
N ILE A 69 -1.75 -5.07 4.54
CA ILE A 69 -0.85 -5.89 3.73
C ILE A 69 -1.57 -6.37 2.47
N LYS A 70 -2.80 -6.88 2.61
CA LYS A 70 -3.57 -7.45 1.50
C LYS A 70 -4.04 -6.41 0.48
N ALA A 71 -4.20 -5.15 0.88
CA ALA A 71 -4.64 -4.08 -0.02
C ALA A 71 -3.70 -3.85 -1.20
N ILE A 72 -2.40 -4.13 -1.06
CA ILE A 72 -1.43 -4.09 -2.17
C ILE A 72 -1.42 -5.37 -3.02
N GLY A 73 -2.20 -6.39 -2.65
CA GLY A 73 -2.35 -7.67 -3.36
C GLY A 73 -1.50 -8.82 -2.82
N THR A 74 -0.76 -8.60 -1.74
CA THR A 74 -0.03 -9.65 -1.01
C THR A 74 -1.01 -10.61 -0.34
N SER A 75 -0.74 -11.92 -0.43
CA SER A 75 -1.50 -12.94 0.31
C SER A 75 -0.81 -13.25 1.63
N VAL A 76 -1.58 -13.24 2.73
CA VAL A 76 -1.04 -13.51 4.08
C VAL A 76 -1.48 -14.90 4.54
N ILE A 77 -0.51 -15.74 4.88
CA ILE A 77 -0.65 -17.18 5.14
C ILE A 77 -0.20 -17.45 6.59
N ALA A 78 -1.05 -18.09 7.37
CA ALA A 78 -0.78 -18.37 8.78
C ALA A 78 -0.04 -19.69 8.97
N TYR A 79 0.92 -19.74 9.88
CA TYR A 79 1.53 -20.98 10.35
C TYR A 79 0.58 -21.84 11.19
N LEU A 80 0.63 -23.16 10.98
CA LEU A 80 -0.03 -24.15 11.82
C LEU A 80 0.75 -25.48 11.84
N ASN A 81 1.26 -25.84 13.01
CA ASN A 81 1.85 -27.16 13.24
C ASN A 81 0.76 -28.23 13.31
N ILE A 82 0.84 -29.27 12.48
CA ILE A 82 -0.16 -30.37 12.48
C ILE A 82 0.41 -31.70 12.98
N GLY A 83 1.74 -31.82 13.06
CA GLY A 83 2.46 -33.01 13.52
C GLY A 83 2.69 -33.03 15.03
N PHE A 84 2.84 -31.86 15.65
CA PHE A 84 3.10 -31.67 17.07
C PHE A 84 2.09 -30.70 17.71
N ALA A 85 1.88 -30.85 19.01
CA ALA A 85 1.16 -29.88 19.83
C ALA A 85 2.17 -28.93 20.48
N GLU A 86 1.92 -27.62 20.35
CA GLU A 86 2.82 -26.56 20.82
C GLU A 86 2.30 -25.99 22.15
N GLU A 87 3.15 -25.92 23.18
CA GLU A 87 2.70 -25.56 24.53
C GLU A 87 2.34 -24.08 24.74
N TRP A 88 2.74 -23.21 23.81
CA TRP A 88 2.41 -21.79 23.82
C TRP A 88 1.07 -21.46 23.16
N ARG A 89 0.39 -22.44 22.53
CA ARG A 89 -0.90 -22.24 21.87
C ARG A 89 -2.06 -22.24 22.87
N ASP A 90 -3.13 -21.52 22.53
CA ASP A 90 -4.35 -21.43 23.33
C ASP A 90 -4.93 -22.81 23.73
N TYR A 91 -4.89 -23.77 22.79
CA TYR A 91 -5.40 -25.12 23.00
C TYR A 91 -4.60 -25.95 24.02
N TRP A 92 -3.39 -25.51 24.41
CA TRP A 92 -2.55 -26.27 25.33
C TRP A 92 -3.21 -26.47 26.70
N SER A 93 -3.90 -25.44 27.18
CA SER A 93 -4.66 -25.49 28.45
C SER A 93 -5.68 -26.65 28.47
N TYR A 94 -6.35 -26.89 27.35
CA TYR A 94 -7.27 -28.00 27.14
C TYR A 94 -6.55 -29.36 27.12
N ILE A 95 -5.40 -29.46 26.45
CA ILE A 95 -4.59 -30.69 26.42
C ILE A 95 -4.13 -31.07 27.84
N VAL A 96 -3.68 -30.09 28.63
CA VAL A 96 -3.26 -30.29 30.03
C VAL A 96 -4.43 -30.72 30.92
N SER A 97 -5.63 -30.16 30.72
CA SER A 97 -6.80 -30.50 31.53
C SER A 97 -7.36 -31.88 31.22
N GLU A 98 -7.59 -32.18 29.93
CA GLU A 98 -8.25 -33.41 29.50
C GLU A 98 -7.31 -34.62 29.43
N LYS A 99 -5.99 -34.36 29.31
CA LYS A 99 -4.96 -35.39 29.15
C LYS A 99 -5.31 -36.43 28.07
N PRO A 100 -5.58 -35.98 26.84
CA PRO A 100 -6.05 -36.87 25.80
C PRO A 100 -5.03 -37.96 25.48
N LYS A 101 -5.52 -39.18 25.22
CA LYS A 101 -4.67 -40.34 24.86
C LYS A 101 -3.89 -40.17 23.55
N TRP A 102 -4.28 -39.20 22.74
CA TRP A 102 -3.64 -38.85 21.48
C TRP A 102 -2.42 -37.92 21.64
N VAL A 103 -2.09 -37.44 22.84
CA VAL A 103 -0.81 -36.76 23.14
C VAL A 103 0.12 -37.71 23.91
N THR A 104 1.43 -37.68 23.63
CA THR A 104 2.39 -38.63 24.24
C THR A 104 3.18 -38.08 25.42
N TRP A 105 3.08 -36.77 25.70
CA TRP A 105 3.90 -36.05 26.70
C TRP A 105 5.42 -36.18 26.48
N VAL A 106 5.83 -36.73 25.33
CA VAL A 106 7.21 -36.74 24.87
C VAL A 106 7.39 -35.49 24.03
N GLN A 107 8.42 -34.71 24.36
CA GLN A 107 8.78 -33.54 23.58
C GLN A 107 9.61 -33.95 22.35
N TYR A 108 9.48 -33.20 21.26
CA TYR A 108 10.37 -33.31 20.13
C TYR A 108 11.76 -32.73 20.51
N PRO A 109 12.86 -33.50 20.40
CA PRO A 109 14.17 -33.02 20.84
C PRO A 109 14.69 -31.80 20.06
N GLY A 110 14.20 -31.59 18.84
CA GLY A 110 14.59 -30.47 18.00
C GLY A 110 13.99 -29.13 18.43
N TRP A 111 12.84 -29.14 19.10
CA TRP A 111 12.10 -27.94 19.50
C TRP A 111 11.44 -28.15 20.87
N GLU A 112 12.00 -27.47 21.88
CA GLU A 112 11.47 -27.50 23.25
C GLU A 112 10.02 -26.99 23.28
N GLY A 113 9.14 -27.70 23.99
CA GLY A 113 7.73 -27.34 24.10
C GLY A 113 6.82 -27.85 22.97
N GLU A 114 7.37 -28.55 21.97
CA GLU A 114 6.58 -29.31 21.00
C GLU A 114 6.39 -30.76 21.46
N TYR A 115 5.15 -31.27 21.43
CA TYR A 115 4.81 -32.60 21.91
C TYR A 115 4.23 -33.47 20.81
N PHE A 116 4.67 -34.72 20.75
CA PHE A 116 4.20 -35.73 19.80
C PHE A 116 2.68 -35.99 19.90
N VAL A 117 2.00 -35.89 18.75
CA VAL A 117 0.57 -36.18 18.61
C VAL A 117 0.35 -37.45 17.78
N LYS A 118 -0.52 -38.32 18.28
CA LYS A 118 -0.95 -39.57 17.63
C LYS A 118 -2.10 -39.29 16.66
N TYR A 119 -1.84 -38.59 15.57
CA TYR A 119 -2.88 -38.21 14.59
C TYR A 119 -3.55 -39.40 13.89
N TRP A 120 -3.03 -40.62 13.97
CA TRP A 120 -3.72 -41.85 13.52
C TRP A 120 -4.69 -42.43 14.57
N HIS A 121 -4.57 -42.04 15.84
CA HIS A 121 -5.34 -42.63 16.92
C HIS A 121 -6.82 -42.25 16.79
N VAL A 122 -7.74 -43.21 17.04
CA VAL A 122 -9.19 -42.97 16.88
C VAL A 122 -9.70 -41.77 17.68
N GLY A 123 -9.15 -41.55 18.88
CA GLY A 123 -9.48 -40.39 19.71
C GLY A 123 -9.04 -39.04 19.12
N ALA A 124 -8.08 -39.00 18.19
CA ALA A 124 -7.70 -37.79 17.50
C ALA A 124 -8.77 -37.34 16.47
N TRP A 125 -9.60 -38.28 16.00
CA TRP A 125 -10.68 -38.06 15.03
C TRP A 125 -12.08 -38.07 15.66
N GLY A 126 -12.18 -38.24 16.98
CA GLY A 126 -13.42 -38.14 17.73
C GLY A 126 -13.68 -36.71 18.25
N PRO A 127 -14.84 -36.46 18.88
CA PRO A 127 -15.17 -35.15 19.45
C PRO A 127 -14.10 -34.66 20.44
N GLY A 128 -13.58 -33.45 20.23
CA GLY A 128 -12.49 -32.88 21.04
C GLY A 128 -11.12 -33.51 20.76
N GLY A 129 -11.01 -34.29 19.68
CA GLY A 129 -9.76 -34.84 19.18
C GLY A 129 -8.85 -33.79 18.56
N TRP A 130 -7.63 -34.20 18.21
CA TRP A 130 -6.66 -33.35 17.52
C TRP A 130 -7.20 -32.70 16.24
N VAL A 131 -7.99 -33.43 15.45
CA VAL A 131 -8.59 -32.88 14.22
C VAL A 131 -9.57 -31.76 14.54
N ASP A 132 -10.34 -31.86 15.63
CA ASP A 132 -11.23 -30.78 16.06
C ASP A 132 -10.45 -29.56 16.57
N VAL A 133 -9.33 -29.78 17.27
CA VAL A 133 -8.42 -28.71 17.71
C VAL A 133 -7.85 -27.96 16.50
N LEU A 134 -7.30 -28.67 15.52
CA LEU A 134 -6.77 -28.05 14.30
C LEU A 134 -7.87 -27.35 13.47
N LYS A 135 -9.06 -27.92 13.37
CA LYS A 135 -10.21 -27.27 12.72
C LYS A 135 -10.70 -26.03 13.47
N HIS A 136 -10.49 -25.95 14.78
CA HIS A 136 -10.77 -24.75 15.56
C HIS A 136 -9.76 -23.64 15.22
N GLU A 137 -8.46 -23.95 15.24
CA GLU A 137 -7.41 -22.98 14.86
C GLU A 137 -7.56 -22.51 13.41
N LEU A 138 -7.83 -23.42 12.47
CA LEU A 138 -8.10 -23.06 11.07
C LEU A 138 -9.29 -22.10 10.93
N ARG A 139 -10.34 -22.32 11.72
CA ARG A 139 -11.49 -21.41 11.74
C ARG A 139 -11.07 -20.03 12.26
N LYS A 140 -10.35 -19.96 13.38
CA LYS A 140 -9.84 -18.69 13.95
C LYS A 140 -9.01 -17.93 12.91
N ILE A 141 -8.06 -18.61 12.25
CA ILE A 141 -7.18 -18.06 11.21
C ILE A 141 -7.99 -17.47 10.05
N ILE A 142 -8.91 -18.25 9.47
CA ILE A 142 -9.69 -17.83 8.29
C ILE A 142 -10.68 -16.72 8.66
N GLU A 143 -11.33 -16.79 9.83
CA GLU A 143 -12.27 -15.76 10.30
C GLU A 143 -11.57 -14.44 10.64
N LEU A 144 -10.30 -14.47 11.08
CA LEU A 144 -9.50 -13.27 11.32
C LEU A 144 -9.14 -12.54 10.01
N GLY A 145 -9.08 -13.26 8.89
CA GLY A 145 -8.92 -12.69 7.55
C GLY A 145 -7.66 -13.12 6.79
N PHE A 146 -6.96 -14.16 7.24
CA PHE A 146 -5.85 -14.77 6.50
C PHE A 146 -6.31 -15.38 5.16
N ASP A 147 -5.43 -15.39 4.17
CA ASP A 147 -5.70 -15.96 2.84
C ASP A 147 -5.47 -17.47 2.77
N GLY A 148 -4.72 -18.01 3.72
CA GLY A 148 -4.36 -19.42 3.73
C GLY A 148 -3.64 -19.84 5.00
N VAL A 149 -3.16 -21.08 4.97
CA VAL A 149 -2.44 -21.73 6.06
C VAL A 149 -1.25 -22.52 5.50
N ILE A 150 -0.14 -22.54 6.24
CA ILE A 150 0.93 -23.51 6.07
C ILE A 150 0.82 -24.61 7.11
N PHE A 151 0.75 -25.86 6.65
CA PHE A 151 0.85 -27.03 7.51
C PHE A 151 2.31 -27.43 7.66
N ASP A 152 2.79 -27.39 8.90
CA ASP A 152 4.15 -27.77 9.24
C ASP A 152 4.22 -29.15 9.93
N ASN A 153 5.43 -29.71 9.96
CA ASN A 153 5.79 -30.98 10.60
C ASN A 153 5.00 -32.19 10.06
N ILE A 154 4.73 -32.21 8.74
CA ILE A 154 4.13 -33.38 8.11
C ILE A 154 5.06 -34.60 8.15
N ASP A 155 6.36 -34.35 8.13
CA ASP A 155 7.42 -35.37 8.16
C ASP A 155 7.58 -36.02 9.54
N SER A 156 6.85 -35.55 10.56
CA SER A 156 6.66 -36.29 11.82
C SER A 156 6.20 -37.74 11.59
N CYS A 157 5.57 -38.05 10.46
CA CYS A 157 5.24 -39.43 10.08
C CYS A 157 6.47 -40.33 9.92
N ASP A 158 7.60 -39.80 9.46
CA ASP A 158 8.85 -40.55 9.37
C ASP A 158 9.38 -40.91 10.76
N ILE A 159 9.28 -39.95 11.69
CA ILE A 159 9.67 -40.17 13.09
C ILE A 159 8.80 -41.25 13.74
N TRP A 160 7.51 -41.27 13.45
CA TRP A 160 6.61 -42.32 13.93
C TRP A 160 6.90 -43.69 13.30
N GLU A 161 7.30 -43.72 12.04
CA GLU A 161 7.64 -44.95 11.32
C GLU A 161 9.02 -45.49 11.73
N ASN A 162 9.96 -44.62 12.11
CA ASN A 162 11.36 -44.94 12.37
C ASN A 162 11.90 -44.24 13.64
N PRO A 163 11.24 -44.33 14.82
CA PRO A 163 11.63 -43.57 16.00
C PRO A 163 13.05 -43.86 16.50
N GLU A 164 13.54 -45.08 16.25
CA GLU A 164 14.90 -45.50 16.55
C GLU A 164 15.98 -44.67 15.82
N GLU A 165 15.71 -44.19 14.60
CA GLU A 165 16.65 -43.37 13.82
C GLU A 165 16.83 -41.97 14.42
N TYR A 166 15.83 -41.52 15.18
CA TYR A 166 15.82 -40.25 15.91
C TYR A 166 16.23 -40.41 17.38
N GLY A 167 16.62 -41.63 17.79
CA GLY A 167 17.01 -41.91 19.19
C GLY A 167 15.85 -41.80 20.19
N LEU A 168 14.60 -41.97 19.73
CA LEU A 168 13.40 -41.80 20.53
C LEU A 168 12.85 -43.15 21.02
N ASP A 169 12.50 -43.22 22.31
CA ASP A 169 11.78 -44.35 22.91
C ASP A 169 10.26 -44.11 22.84
N ILE A 170 9.74 -44.07 21.61
CA ILE A 170 8.30 -43.94 21.33
C ILE A 170 7.80 -45.11 20.48
N LEU A 171 6.47 -45.25 20.38
CA LEU A 171 5.85 -46.32 19.60
C LEU A 171 6.17 -46.18 18.10
N LYS A 172 6.66 -47.26 17.49
CA LYS A 172 6.76 -47.39 16.02
C LYS A 172 5.38 -47.65 15.39
N VAL A 173 5.00 -46.86 14.38
CA VAL A 173 3.68 -46.86 13.73
C VAL A 173 3.84 -46.93 12.21
N ALA A 174 3.67 -48.13 11.65
CA ALA A 174 3.96 -48.40 10.24
C ALA A 174 3.07 -47.66 9.21
N ASN A 175 1.95 -47.09 9.63
CA ASN A 175 1.00 -46.39 8.75
C ASN A 175 0.84 -44.91 9.12
N ALA A 176 1.85 -44.31 9.74
CA ALA A 176 1.80 -42.90 10.11
C ALA A 176 1.73 -42.00 8.86
N THR A 177 2.43 -42.35 7.79
CA THR A 177 2.37 -41.64 6.50
C THR A 177 0.93 -41.52 5.98
N ASP A 178 0.20 -42.64 5.88
CA ASP A 178 -1.18 -42.65 5.39
C ASP A 178 -2.10 -41.80 6.27
N ALA A 179 -1.87 -41.81 7.58
CA ALA A 179 -2.63 -41.01 8.53
C ALA A 179 -2.34 -39.50 8.38
N MET A 180 -1.08 -39.11 8.12
CA MET A 180 -0.71 -37.72 7.86
C MET A 180 -1.29 -37.23 6.53
N VAL A 181 -1.18 -38.01 5.45
CA VAL A 181 -1.80 -37.68 4.15
C VAL A 181 -3.31 -37.48 4.30
N ARG A 182 -3.97 -38.36 5.06
CA ARG A 182 -5.41 -38.22 5.36
C ARG A 182 -5.69 -36.94 6.17
N LEU A 183 -4.86 -36.61 7.15
CA LEU A 183 -5.00 -35.41 7.96
C LEU A 183 -4.90 -34.14 7.09
N VAL A 184 -3.86 -34.03 6.25
CA VAL A 184 -3.68 -32.88 5.33
C VAL A 184 -4.88 -32.72 4.41
N LYS A 185 -5.38 -33.82 3.80
CA LYS A 185 -6.57 -33.78 2.93
C LYS A 185 -7.82 -33.31 3.67
N GLU A 186 -8.03 -33.76 4.91
CA GLU A 186 -9.16 -33.34 5.74
C GLU A 186 -9.09 -31.85 6.10
N LEU A 187 -7.92 -31.37 6.54
CA LEU A 187 -7.71 -29.98 6.94
C LEU A 187 -7.79 -29.03 5.74
N SER A 188 -7.22 -29.41 4.60
CA SER A 188 -7.35 -28.68 3.34
C SER A 188 -8.82 -28.54 2.91
N ALA A 189 -9.56 -29.66 2.88
CA ALA A 189 -10.97 -29.64 2.52
C ALA A 189 -11.80 -28.77 3.48
N TYR A 190 -11.48 -28.80 4.77
CA TYR A 190 -12.15 -27.97 5.77
C TYR A 190 -11.81 -26.48 5.59
N ALA A 191 -10.55 -26.11 5.42
CA ALA A 191 -10.15 -24.72 5.15
C ALA A 191 -10.84 -24.19 3.87
N LYS A 192 -10.85 -24.99 2.79
CA LYS A 192 -11.55 -24.67 1.54
C LYS A 192 -13.07 -24.62 1.68
N SER A 193 -13.65 -25.30 2.67
CA SER A 193 -15.08 -25.18 2.99
C SER A 193 -15.42 -23.86 3.70
N LEU A 194 -14.47 -23.28 4.44
CA LEU A 194 -14.62 -21.97 5.10
C LEU A 194 -14.35 -20.83 4.11
N LYS A 195 -13.31 -20.97 3.29
CA LYS A 195 -12.89 -20.01 2.27
C LYS A 195 -12.51 -20.79 1.00
N PRO A 196 -13.35 -20.79 -0.06
CA PRO A 196 -13.13 -21.61 -1.26
C PRO A 196 -11.78 -21.42 -1.97
N ASP A 197 -11.20 -20.24 -1.84
CA ASP A 197 -9.90 -19.84 -2.39
C ASP A 197 -8.78 -19.87 -1.32
N ALA A 198 -8.97 -20.57 -0.20
CA ALA A 198 -7.94 -20.72 0.83
C ALA A 198 -6.69 -21.37 0.25
N ILE A 199 -5.54 -20.72 0.44
CA ILE A 199 -4.23 -21.20 0.00
C ILE A 199 -3.72 -22.23 1.00
N ILE A 200 -3.44 -23.45 0.54
CA ILE A 200 -2.88 -24.52 1.36
C ILE A 200 -1.41 -24.71 1.01
N VAL A 201 -0.54 -24.29 1.92
CA VAL A 201 0.90 -24.53 1.85
C VAL A 201 1.23 -25.74 2.72
N VAL A 202 2.18 -26.55 2.28
CA VAL A 202 2.70 -27.64 3.09
C VAL A 202 4.21 -27.59 3.13
N ASN A 203 4.80 -27.52 4.33
CA ASN A 203 6.22 -27.78 4.51
C ASN A 203 6.46 -29.29 4.44
N MET A 204 7.23 -29.72 3.44
CA MET A 204 7.43 -31.13 3.16
C MET A 204 8.41 -31.80 4.12
N GLY A 205 9.29 -31.02 4.76
CA GLY A 205 10.40 -31.56 5.54
C GLY A 205 11.14 -32.67 4.80
N GLY A 206 11.45 -33.77 5.49
CA GLY A 206 12.12 -34.94 4.90
C GLY A 206 11.27 -35.78 3.93
N ARG A 207 9.95 -35.54 3.82
CA ARG A 207 9.00 -36.44 3.14
C ARG A 207 8.55 -35.95 1.76
N LEU A 208 9.51 -35.50 0.96
CA LEU A 208 9.31 -35.08 -0.44
C LEU A 208 8.74 -36.19 -1.33
N ASP A 209 8.93 -37.46 -0.98
CA ASP A 209 8.40 -38.60 -1.73
C ASP A 209 6.86 -38.65 -1.75
N LEU A 210 6.18 -37.95 -0.83
CA LEU A 210 4.72 -37.82 -0.82
C LEU A 210 4.18 -37.06 -2.03
N LEU A 211 5.02 -36.27 -2.72
CA LEU A 211 4.65 -35.55 -3.94
C LEU A 211 4.36 -36.51 -5.12
N LYS A 212 4.69 -37.80 -5.00
CA LYS A 212 4.26 -38.83 -5.97
C LYS A 212 2.77 -39.13 -5.91
N ASP A 213 2.12 -38.87 -4.77
CA ASP A 213 0.69 -39.07 -4.59
C ASP A 213 -0.08 -37.89 -5.20
N VAL A 214 -0.74 -38.16 -6.33
CA VAL A 214 -1.53 -37.18 -7.08
C VAL A 214 -2.71 -36.65 -6.26
N ASP A 215 -3.32 -37.46 -5.41
CA ASP A 215 -4.44 -37.01 -4.57
C ASP A 215 -3.94 -36.08 -3.46
N PHE A 216 -2.76 -36.35 -2.91
CA PHE A 216 -2.10 -35.45 -1.97
C PHE A 216 -1.77 -34.12 -2.65
N LEU A 217 -1.10 -34.15 -3.81
CA LEU A 217 -0.81 -32.95 -4.60
C LEU A 217 -2.07 -32.15 -4.90
N ASN A 218 -3.17 -32.79 -5.31
CA ASN A 218 -4.44 -32.11 -5.61
C ASN A 218 -5.08 -31.45 -4.37
N SER A 219 -4.70 -31.86 -3.16
CA SER A 219 -5.21 -31.26 -1.93
C SER A 219 -4.45 -29.99 -1.49
N ILE A 220 -3.29 -29.71 -2.07
CA ILE A 220 -2.45 -28.56 -1.69
C ILE A 220 -2.26 -27.59 -2.86
N ASP A 221 -1.83 -26.37 -2.57
CA ASP A 221 -1.63 -25.32 -3.56
C ASP A 221 -0.13 -24.96 -3.71
N ILE A 222 0.61 -24.94 -2.60
CA ILE A 222 2.02 -24.59 -2.55
C ILE A 222 2.83 -25.65 -1.78
N VAL A 223 3.99 -26.01 -2.32
CA VAL A 223 4.96 -26.89 -1.67
C VAL A 223 6.09 -26.04 -1.10
N LEU A 224 6.37 -26.18 0.18
CA LEU A 224 7.53 -25.57 0.83
C LEU A 224 8.54 -26.64 1.21
N ARG A 225 9.83 -26.36 1.01
CA ARG A 225 10.92 -27.16 1.57
C ARG A 225 11.99 -26.22 2.11
N GLU A 226 12.35 -26.43 3.36
CA GLU A 226 13.49 -25.76 3.95
C GLU A 226 14.80 -26.37 3.45
N CYS A 227 15.91 -25.65 3.51
CA CYS A 227 17.23 -26.26 3.48
C CYS A 227 17.52 -27.04 2.18
N VAL A 228 17.37 -26.41 1.02
CA VAL A 228 17.61 -27.03 -0.30
C VAL A 228 19.06 -26.82 -0.76
N TRP A 229 19.60 -25.61 -0.67
CA TRP A 229 20.99 -25.34 -1.04
C TRP A 229 21.88 -25.07 0.17
N TYR A 230 21.39 -24.32 1.16
CA TYR A 230 22.12 -23.95 2.36
C TYR A 230 21.29 -24.04 3.64
N CYS A 231 21.91 -24.59 4.68
CA CYS A 231 21.41 -24.67 6.06
C CYS A 231 22.42 -24.04 7.00
N GLY A 232 22.19 -22.79 7.42
CA GLY A 232 23.14 -22.06 8.27
C GLY A 232 24.50 -21.83 7.60
N ASP A 233 24.51 -21.44 6.32
CA ASP A 233 25.71 -21.32 5.47
C ASP A 233 26.45 -22.63 5.15
N GLU A 234 25.99 -23.78 5.65
CA GLU A 234 26.49 -25.08 5.26
C GLU A 234 25.79 -25.54 3.98
N ALA A 235 26.58 -25.95 2.98
CA ALA A 235 26.01 -26.46 1.74
C ALA A 235 25.34 -27.81 1.98
N VAL A 236 24.11 -27.94 1.53
CA VAL A 236 23.37 -29.20 1.55
C VAL A 236 24.10 -30.22 0.66
N ASP A 237 24.12 -31.48 1.11
CA ASP A 237 24.72 -32.57 0.35
C ASP A 237 24.15 -32.64 -1.07
N THR A 238 24.98 -33.05 -2.03
CA THR A 238 24.57 -33.03 -3.44
C THR A 238 23.46 -34.03 -3.73
N GLU A 239 23.45 -35.20 -3.10
CA GLU A 239 22.40 -36.19 -3.30
C GLU A 239 21.06 -35.70 -2.73
N GLU A 240 21.06 -35.16 -1.51
CA GLU A 240 19.87 -34.57 -0.88
C GLU A 240 19.34 -33.35 -1.66
N ARG A 241 20.23 -32.45 -2.08
CA ARG A 241 19.86 -31.29 -2.89
C ARG A 241 19.24 -31.71 -4.21
N ASP A 242 19.86 -32.64 -4.93
CA ASP A 242 19.39 -33.08 -6.25
C ASP A 242 18.04 -33.83 -6.11
N TYR A 243 17.87 -34.59 -5.01
CA TYR A 243 16.60 -35.22 -4.63
C TYR A 243 15.50 -34.19 -4.35
N ALA A 244 15.81 -33.14 -3.58
CA ALA A 244 14.88 -32.05 -3.31
C ALA A 244 14.48 -31.30 -4.59
N ILE A 245 15.46 -30.89 -5.40
CA ILE A 245 15.20 -30.19 -6.67
C ILE A 245 14.33 -31.03 -7.61
N TYR A 246 14.56 -32.36 -7.67
CA TYR A 246 13.75 -33.26 -8.49
C TYR A 246 12.27 -33.21 -8.09
N TRP A 247 11.96 -33.42 -6.81
CA TRP A 247 10.57 -33.48 -6.34
C TRP A 247 9.88 -32.12 -6.36
N LEU A 248 10.60 -31.04 -6.01
CA LEU A 248 10.07 -29.68 -6.11
C LEU A 248 9.79 -29.30 -7.58
N SER A 249 10.69 -29.66 -8.50
CA SER A 249 10.45 -29.47 -9.94
C SER A 249 9.26 -30.30 -10.44
N TYR A 250 9.10 -31.53 -9.93
CA TYR A 250 7.94 -32.37 -10.24
C TYR A 250 6.62 -31.71 -9.80
N ALA A 251 6.56 -31.15 -8.59
CA ALA A 251 5.39 -30.42 -8.10
C ALA A 251 5.11 -29.16 -8.94
N ARG A 252 6.15 -28.40 -9.28
CA ARG A 252 6.05 -27.23 -10.18
C ARG A 252 5.48 -27.61 -11.54
N ASP A 253 6.01 -28.66 -12.16
CA ASP A 253 5.57 -29.11 -13.49
C ASP A 253 4.14 -29.67 -13.46
N TYR A 254 3.67 -30.14 -12.30
CA TYR A 254 2.28 -30.49 -12.06
C TYR A 254 1.36 -29.27 -11.87
N GLY A 255 1.92 -28.06 -11.73
CA GLY A 255 1.19 -26.80 -11.58
C GLY A 255 1.04 -26.33 -10.14
N LYS A 256 1.89 -26.80 -9.23
CA LYS A 256 1.99 -26.26 -7.85
C LYS A 256 3.03 -25.16 -7.80
N GLU A 257 2.83 -24.21 -6.90
CA GLU A 257 3.88 -23.25 -6.60
C GLU A 257 4.87 -23.86 -5.61
N VAL A 258 6.12 -23.42 -5.67
CA VAL A 258 7.20 -23.93 -4.85
C VAL A 258 7.85 -22.78 -4.10
N ILE A 259 7.94 -22.92 -2.78
CA ILE A 259 8.71 -22.04 -1.91
C ILE A 259 9.93 -22.80 -1.39
N VAL A 260 11.11 -22.20 -1.51
CA VAL A 260 12.32 -22.66 -0.83
C VAL A 260 12.67 -21.70 0.30
N LEU A 261 12.86 -22.26 1.49
CA LEU A 261 13.28 -21.55 2.69
C LEU A 261 14.69 -22.00 3.10
N ASP A 262 15.71 -21.25 2.68
CA ASP A 262 17.10 -21.55 3.02
C ASP A 262 17.60 -20.65 4.15
N TYR A 263 18.66 -21.09 4.83
CA TYR A 263 19.28 -20.34 5.92
C TYR A 263 20.73 -20.01 5.55
N ALA A 264 21.03 -18.73 5.34
CA ALA A 264 22.38 -18.28 5.03
C ALA A 264 22.61 -16.82 5.44
N THR A 265 23.80 -16.53 5.94
CA THR A 265 24.24 -15.18 6.30
C THR A 265 25.26 -14.62 5.30
N LYS A 266 25.96 -15.49 4.55
CA LYS A 266 26.93 -15.06 3.55
C LYS A 266 26.23 -14.62 2.27
N MET A 267 26.57 -13.42 1.82
CA MET A 267 26.03 -12.82 0.59
C MET A 267 26.16 -13.72 -0.64
N GLU A 268 27.31 -14.38 -0.80
CA GLU A 268 27.56 -15.28 -1.93
C GLU A 268 26.60 -16.48 -1.95
N HIS A 269 26.20 -16.98 -0.78
CA HIS A 269 25.23 -18.06 -0.64
C HIS A 269 23.83 -17.54 -0.94
N VAL A 270 23.42 -16.42 -0.31
CA VAL A 270 22.12 -15.77 -0.56
C VAL A 270 21.91 -15.56 -2.05
N LEU A 271 22.87 -14.96 -2.75
CA LEU A 271 22.77 -14.69 -4.19
C LEU A 271 22.69 -15.96 -5.02
N LYS A 272 23.40 -17.02 -4.63
CA LYS A 272 23.34 -18.30 -5.31
C LYS A 272 21.97 -18.94 -5.19
N VAL A 273 21.36 -18.96 -3.99
CA VAL A 273 20.01 -19.51 -3.82
C VAL A 273 18.99 -18.72 -4.63
N LEU A 274 19.05 -17.39 -4.59
CA LEU A 274 18.17 -16.52 -5.37
C LEU A 274 18.32 -16.78 -6.88
N GLU A 275 19.55 -16.94 -7.38
CA GLU A 275 19.80 -17.24 -8.79
C GLU A 275 19.28 -18.62 -9.20
N GLU A 276 19.58 -19.66 -8.41
CA GLU A 276 19.19 -21.03 -8.72
C GLU A 276 17.67 -21.24 -8.60
N GLY A 277 17.03 -20.68 -7.57
CA GLY A 277 15.58 -20.69 -7.43
C GLY A 277 14.89 -20.03 -8.63
N ARG A 278 15.38 -18.86 -9.08
CA ARG A 278 14.85 -18.19 -10.28
C ARG A 278 14.98 -19.06 -11.53
N LYS A 279 16.13 -19.71 -11.75
CA LYS A 279 16.32 -20.61 -12.92
C LYS A 279 15.29 -21.74 -12.94
N LEU A 280 14.84 -22.17 -11.76
CA LEU A 280 13.86 -23.24 -11.57
C LEU A 280 12.42 -22.71 -11.43
N GLY A 281 12.18 -21.40 -11.43
CA GLY A 281 10.86 -20.83 -11.20
C GLY A 281 10.30 -21.13 -9.80
N PHE A 282 11.19 -21.17 -8.80
CA PHE A 282 10.82 -21.29 -7.38
C PHE A 282 10.81 -19.91 -6.72
N GLU A 283 9.87 -19.70 -5.82
CA GLU A 283 9.88 -18.57 -4.89
C GLU A 283 10.90 -18.86 -3.78
N VAL A 284 11.77 -17.91 -3.46
CA VAL A 284 12.88 -18.14 -2.52
C VAL A 284 12.85 -17.14 -1.37
N TYR A 285 12.95 -17.66 -0.15
CA TYR A 285 13.33 -16.91 1.03
C TYR A 285 14.65 -17.44 1.58
N VAL A 286 15.64 -16.56 1.76
CA VAL A 286 16.89 -16.90 2.43
C VAL A 286 16.95 -16.15 3.75
N SER A 287 16.63 -16.85 4.83
CA SER A 287 16.62 -16.27 6.17
C SER A 287 18.04 -16.13 6.73
N PRO A 288 18.36 -15.00 7.38
CA PRO A 288 19.61 -14.87 8.13
C PRO A 288 19.54 -15.54 9.52
N THR A 289 18.36 -15.97 9.98
CA THR A 289 18.15 -16.57 11.32
C THR A 289 17.22 -17.78 11.25
N TRP A 290 17.41 -18.75 12.15
CA TRP A 290 16.50 -19.89 12.33
C TRP A 290 15.19 -19.49 13.01
N ASP A 291 15.24 -18.43 13.83
CA ASP A 291 14.08 -17.91 14.57
C ASP A 291 13.04 -17.22 13.67
N LEU A 292 13.37 -16.99 12.40
CA LEU A 292 12.50 -16.31 11.42
C LEU A 292 11.93 -14.99 11.97
N ASN A 293 12.77 -14.21 12.67
CA ASN A 293 12.39 -12.99 13.40
C ASN A 293 12.89 -11.71 12.71
N LYS A 294 13.32 -11.79 11.45
CA LYS A 294 13.87 -10.65 10.71
C LYS A 294 13.72 -10.80 9.21
N ILE A 295 13.29 -9.75 8.53
CA ILE A 295 13.32 -9.67 7.06
C ILE A 295 14.78 -9.51 6.57
N PRO A 296 15.23 -10.33 5.60
CA PRO A 296 16.54 -10.21 4.98
C PRO A 296 16.77 -8.87 4.29
N ASN A 297 18.02 -8.40 4.30
CA ASN A 297 18.39 -7.11 3.72
C ASN A 297 18.31 -7.06 2.17
N TYR A 298 18.09 -8.20 1.50
CA TYR A 298 17.88 -8.20 0.04
C TYR A 298 16.45 -7.83 -0.35
N ILE A 299 15.50 -7.93 0.58
CA ILE A 299 14.09 -7.59 0.33
C ILE A 299 13.94 -6.08 0.60
N PRO A 300 13.72 -5.26 -0.44
CA PRO A 300 13.55 -3.83 -0.28
C PRO A 300 12.26 -3.52 0.48
N SER A 301 12.25 -2.44 1.25
CA SER A 301 11.03 -1.93 1.87
C SER A 301 11.05 -0.41 1.97
N PHE A 302 9.92 0.21 1.63
CA PHE A 302 9.70 1.66 1.69
C PHE A 302 8.77 2.02 2.85
N ASN A 303 8.98 3.20 3.43
CA ASN A 303 8.16 3.68 4.54
C ASN A 303 8.06 5.22 4.55
N GLY A 304 6.87 5.74 4.88
CA GLY A 304 6.69 7.14 5.26
C GLY A 304 7.05 8.17 4.19
N LEU A 305 6.67 7.94 2.93
CA LEU A 305 6.90 8.91 1.85
C LEU A 305 6.11 10.21 2.07
N ASP A 306 6.80 11.35 2.03
CA ASP A 306 6.23 12.69 2.12
C ASP A 306 6.94 13.67 1.16
N SER A 307 6.34 14.81 0.85
CA SER A 307 6.95 15.81 -0.03
C SER A 307 6.52 17.25 0.24
N THR A 308 7.34 18.19 -0.23
CA THR A 308 7.05 19.63 -0.18
C THR A 308 7.62 20.35 -1.41
N ILE A 309 7.27 21.62 -1.60
CA ILE A 309 7.81 22.46 -2.68
C ILE A 309 8.77 23.49 -2.11
N VAL A 310 9.93 23.59 -2.75
CA VAL A 310 10.95 24.58 -2.43
C VAL A 310 11.45 25.21 -3.72
N ASN A 311 11.31 26.52 -3.88
CA ASN A 311 11.83 27.26 -5.05
C ASN A 311 11.46 26.65 -6.42
N ASP A 312 10.19 26.25 -6.61
CA ASP A 312 9.69 25.56 -7.82
C ASP A 312 10.32 24.18 -8.10
N GLU A 313 10.95 23.57 -7.09
CA GLU A 313 11.37 22.17 -7.07
C GLU A 313 10.51 21.38 -6.08
N VAL A 314 10.24 20.13 -6.41
CA VAL A 314 9.55 19.23 -5.48
C VAL A 314 10.60 18.40 -4.76
N ILE A 315 10.55 18.43 -3.42
CA ILE A 315 11.45 17.69 -2.54
C ILE A 315 10.68 16.55 -1.92
N ALA A 316 11.18 15.33 -2.09
CA ALA A 316 10.62 14.13 -1.48
C ALA A 316 11.51 13.63 -0.34
N VAL A 317 10.88 13.07 0.70
CA VAL A 317 11.55 12.39 1.81
C VAL A 317 10.90 11.04 2.04
N TRP A 318 11.69 10.03 2.35
CA TRP A 318 11.18 8.68 2.57
C TRP A 318 12.17 7.83 3.37
N GLY A 319 11.63 6.84 4.07
CA GLY A 319 12.38 5.76 4.68
C GLY A 319 12.60 4.62 3.70
N TYR A 320 13.79 4.03 3.70
CA TYR A 320 14.09 2.82 2.92
C TYR A 320 15.08 1.91 3.64
N ARG A 321 14.81 0.60 3.55
CA ARG A 321 15.78 -0.47 3.84
C ARG A 321 15.89 -1.38 2.62
N GLY A 322 17.03 -2.07 2.49
CA GLY A 322 17.26 -3.00 1.39
C GLY A 322 18.52 -2.72 0.57
N PRO A 323 18.62 -3.25 -0.66
CA PRO A 323 19.79 -3.09 -1.51
C PRO A 323 19.98 -1.67 -2.03
N LEU A 324 21.20 -1.15 -1.95
CA LEU A 324 21.66 0.08 -2.61
C LEU A 324 22.95 -0.18 -3.42
N SER A 325 23.34 0.79 -4.25
CA SER A 325 24.54 0.70 -5.09
C SER A 325 25.85 0.59 -4.29
N ASP A 326 25.85 1.04 -3.04
CA ASP A 326 27.01 1.11 -2.15
C ASP A 326 27.00 0.06 -1.02
N GLY A 327 25.93 -0.74 -0.90
CA GLY A 327 25.76 -1.72 0.17
C GLY A 327 24.29 -1.98 0.47
N TRP A 328 23.99 -2.89 1.38
CA TRP A 328 22.62 -3.20 1.78
C TRP A 328 22.34 -2.58 3.14
N ARG A 329 21.12 -2.06 3.33
CA ARG A 329 20.68 -1.47 4.59
C ARG A 329 19.81 -2.48 5.34
N SER A 330 20.21 -2.81 6.57
CA SER A 330 19.45 -3.71 7.45
C SER A 330 18.23 -3.04 8.03
N ASP A 331 18.43 -1.83 8.50
CA ASP A 331 17.44 -0.98 9.13
C ASP A 331 17.02 0.12 8.17
N PHE A 332 15.89 0.76 8.45
CA PHE A 332 15.45 1.87 7.63
C PHE A 332 16.38 3.05 7.83
N ASP A 333 16.70 3.72 6.73
CA ASP A 333 17.34 5.02 6.68
C ASP A 333 16.40 6.05 6.07
N VAL A 334 16.54 7.31 6.47
CA VAL A 334 15.81 8.42 5.87
C VAL A 334 16.64 9.08 4.76
N TYR A 335 15.98 9.31 3.64
CA TYR A 335 16.54 9.92 2.44
C TYR A 335 15.78 11.19 2.05
N VAL A 336 16.49 12.12 1.42
CA VAL A 336 15.94 13.34 0.81
C VAL A 336 16.40 13.41 -0.64
N GLY A 337 15.47 13.69 -1.55
CA GLY A 337 15.73 13.77 -2.99
C GLY A 337 14.93 14.87 -3.68
N VAL A 338 15.45 15.34 -4.81
CA VAL A 338 14.73 16.25 -5.73
C VAL A 338 13.96 15.42 -6.75
N VAL A 339 12.70 15.75 -6.93
CA VAL A 339 11.78 15.11 -7.86
C VAL A 339 11.91 15.81 -9.21
N GLY A 340 12.65 15.19 -10.13
CA GLY A 340 12.88 15.67 -11.50
C GLY A 340 11.91 15.09 -12.53
N SER A 341 12.06 15.45 -13.82
CA SER A 341 11.18 14.95 -14.88
C SER A 341 11.30 13.44 -15.14
N ASP A 342 12.45 12.84 -14.84
CA ASP A 342 12.76 11.43 -15.13
C ASP A 342 12.82 10.54 -13.87
N GLY A 343 12.45 11.06 -12.70
CA GLY A 343 12.50 10.34 -11.43
C GLY A 343 13.06 11.18 -10.28
N VAL A 344 13.35 10.53 -9.16
CA VAL A 344 13.93 11.19 -7.98
C VAL A 344 15.44 11.08 -7.98
N GLU A 345 16.12 12.22 -7.94
CA GLU A 345 17.55 12.32 -7.74
C GLU A 345 17.82 12.38 -6.24
N LEU A 346 18.42 11.31 -5.70
CA LEU A 346 18.82 11.28 -4.29
C LEU A 346 19.87 12.36 -4.03
N VAL A 347 19.59 13.24 -3.08
CA VAL A 347 20.53 14.28 -2.67
C VAL A 347 21.32 13.87 -1.45
N LYS A 348 20.63 13.35 -0.42
CA LYS A 348 21.26 13.12 0.89
C LYS A 348 20.58 12.01 1.68
N ARG A 349 21.39 11.16 2.31
CA ARG A 349 21.01 10.26 3.39
C ARG A 349 21.16 11.00 4.72
N LEU A 350 20.14 10.94 5.58
CA LEU A 350 20.12 11.59 6.89
C LEU A 350 20.26 10.61 8.06
N GLY A 351 19.84 9.36 7.86
CA GLY A 351 19.94 8.31 8.88
C GLY A 351 21.37 7.80 9.12
N ASN A 352 21.56 7.13 10.25
CA ASN A 352 22.83 6.51 10.63
C ASN A 352 22.71 4.98 10.58
N ASP A 353 23.79 4.30 10.15
CA ASP A 353 23.83 2.84 10.14
C ASP A 353 23.56 2.24 11.53
N GLY A 354 22.70 1.23 11.58
CA GLY A 354 22.31 0.54 12.81
C GLY A 354 21.26 1.28 13.66
N ILE A 355 20.74 2.40 13.18
CA ILE A 355 19.55 3.06 13.73
C ILE A 355 18.39 2.79 12.78
N ASN A 356 17.24 2.44 13.33
CA ASN A 356 16.03 2.18 12.55
C ASN A 356 15.24 3.49 12.40
N ASP A 357 15.55 4.24 11.35
CA ASP A 357 14.99 5.55 11.07
C ASP A 357 13.74 5.45 10.16
N ARG A 358 12.56 5.80 10.67
CA ARG A 358 11.26 5.58 10.00
C ARG A 358 10.36 6.81 9.98
N ASN A 359 9.30 6.73 9.17
CA ASN A 359 8.19 7.67 9.09
C ASN A 359 8.61 9.15 8.96
N PRO A 360 9.50 9.50 8.01
CA PRO A 360 9.92 10.89 7.88
C PRO A 360 8.75 11.80 7.45
N ARG A 361 8.79 13.05 7.91
CA ARG A 361 7.90 14.14 7.48
C ARG A 361 8.72 15.35 7.11
N VAL A 362 8.21 16.14 6.16
CA VAL A 362 8.90 17.32 5.66
C VAL A 362 7.97 18.52 5.52
N VAL A 363 8.49 19.69 5.86
CA VAL A 363 7.81 20.96 5.61
C VAL A 363 8.83 22.03 5.22
N PHE A 364 8.44 22.93 4.33
CA PHE A 364 9.23 24.11 3.99
C PHE A 364 8.70 25.34 4.73
N ASP A 365 9.57 26.05 5.43
CA ASP A 365 9.26 27.35 5.99
C ASP A 365 9.63 28.47 5.01
N GLY A 366 8.61 29.13 4.47
CA GLY A 366 8.80 30.27 3.58
C GLY A 366 9.41 31.51 4.25
N VAL A 367 9.31 31.65 5.58
CA VAL A 367 9.82 32.82 6.31
C VAL A 367 11.33 32.72 6.50
N SER A 368 11.82 31.63 7.08
CA SER A 368 13.27 31.38 7.21
C SER A 368 13.92 30.83 5.93
N SER A 369 13.10 30.47 4.94
CA SER A 369 13.53 29.80 3.70
C SER A 369 14.30 28.50 3.98
N LYS A 370 13.83 27.70 4.96
CA LYS A 370 14.47 26.45 5.41
C LYS A 370 13.57 25.24 5.24
N LEU A 371 14.22 24.10 4.98
CA LEU A 371 13.56 22.81 4.94
C LEU A 371 13.66 22.16 6.32
N VAL A 372 12.56 21.66 6.85
CA VAL A 372 12.51 21.04 8.17
C VAL A 372 12.02 19.60 8.03
N LEU A 373 12.74 18.68 8.67
CA LEU A 373 12.42 17.26 8.68
C LEU A 373 12.34 16.74 10.11
N VAL A 374 11.46 15.76 10.30
CA VAL A 374 11.41 14.92 11.50
C VAL A 374 11.24 13.47 11.08
N TRP A 375 11.81 12.54 11.84
CA TRP A 375 11.61 11.11 11.67
C TRP A 375 11.73 10.39 13.01
N GLU A 376 11.15 9.19 13.07
CA GLU A 376 11.35 8.26 14.18
C GLU A 376 12.75 7.67 14.10
N SER A 377 13.46 7.62 15.22
CA SER A 377 14.85 7.18 15.29
C SER A 377 14.97 6.17 16.43
N SER A 378 14.78 4.89 16.10
CA SER A 378 14.59 3.80 17.08
C SER A 378 13.40 4.08 18.03
N ASN A 379 13.67 4.56 19.25
CA ASN A 379 12.66 4.93 20.25
C ASN A 379 12.47 6.45 20.36
N ASP A 380 13.34 7.25 19.75
CA ASP A 380 13.37 8.70 19.86
C ASP A 380 12.83 9.36 18.59
N LEU A 381 12.77 10.69 18.56
CA LEU A 381 12.60 11.46 17.33
C LEU A 381 13.87 12.24 17.00
N SER A 382 14.23 12.23 15.72
CA SER A 382 15.30 13.07 15.18
C SER A 382 14.70 14.17 14.31
N LEU A 383 15.16 15.40 14.53
CA LEU A 383 14.77 16.59 13.77
C LEU A 383 16.00 17.24 13.14
N ALA A 384 15.84 17.73 11.92
CA ALA A 384 16.88 18.49 11.21
C ALA A 384 16.29 19.67 10.43
N VAL A 385 16.95 20.82 10.53
CA VAL A 385 16.72 21.98 9.66
C VAL A 385 17.84 22.02 8.63
N LEU A 386 17.49 22.00 7.35
CA LEU A 386 18.42 21.99 6.23
C LEU A 386 18.38 23.30 5.46
N ASP A 387 19.53 23.70 4.92
CA ASP A 387 19.54 24.68 3.85
C ASP A 387 19.01 24.03 2.56
N PRO A 388 17.97 24.58 1.91
CA PRO A 388 17.39 23.94 0.74
C PRO A 388 18.29 23.97 -0.50
N THR A 389 19.35 24.78 -0.51
CA THR A 389 20.24 24.92 -1.69
C THR A 389 21.29 23.82 -1.75
N ASN A 390 21.78 23.39 -0.58
CA ASN A 390 22.90 22.44 -0.48
C ASN A 390 22.64 21.30 0.52
N TYR A 391 21.47 21.29 1.16
CA TYR A 391 21.00 20.28 2.12
C TYR A 391 21.95 20.11 3.32
N ALA A 392 22.77 21.12 3.63
CA ALA A 392 23.58 21.16 4.84
C ALA A 392 22.67 21.29 6.07
N ILE A 393 23.00 20.53 7.12
CA ILE A 393 22.29 20.63 8.40
C ILE A 393 22.69 21.95 9.05
N ILE A 394 21.71 22.81 9.30
CA ILE A 394 21.86 24.10 9.99
C ILE A 394 21.72 23.90 11.49
N SER A 395 20.71 23.13 11.89
CA SER A 395 20.44 22.74 13.26
C SER A 395 19.80 21.36 13.28
N ASN A 396 19.96 20.65 14.39
CA ASN A 396 19.30 19.38 14.64
C ASN A 396 18.91 19.28 16.11
N LEU A 397 17.96 18.41 16.39
CA LEU A 397 17.49 18.14 17.74
C LEU A 397 17.06 16.67 17.82
N THR A 398 17.44 15.99 18.89
CA THR A 398 16.89 14.68 19.23
C THR A 398 15.95 14.85 20.41
N ILE A 399 14.73 14.33 20.29
CA ILE A 399 13.76 14.27 21.38
C ILE A 399 13.80 12.84 21.90
N GLY A 400 14.36 12.67 23.10
CA GLY A 400 14.45 11.38 23.76
C GLY A 400 13.10 10.91 24.31
N ALA A 401 12.83 9.62 24.25
CA ALA A 401 11.70 9.02 24.94
C ALA A 401 11.91 9.04 26.46
N ASP A 402 10.95 9.58 27.21
CA ASP A 402 10.92 9.49 28.68
C ASP A 402 10.08 8.27 29.10
N GLY A 403 10.68 7.08 29.02
CA GLY A 403 10.05 5.83 29.48
C GLY A 403 9.10 5.14 28.48
N GLY A 404 9.27 5.37 27.18
CA GLY A 404 8.41 4.78 26.13
C GLY A 404 9.09 4.76 24.77
N VAL A 405 8.28 4.87 23.72
CA VAL A 405 8.70 4.89 22.31
C VAL A 405 7.97 6.04 21.61
N LEU A 406 8.71 6.93 20.96
CA LEU A 406 8.13 8.05 20.22
C LEU A 406 7.77 7.64 18.80
N ARG A 407 6.52 7.90 18.40
CA ARG A 407 5.94 7.44 17.12
C ARG A 407 5.10 8.50 16.41
N ASP A 408 4.83 8.26 15.14
CA ASP A 408 3.92 9.03 14.28
C ASP A 408 4.14 10.55 14.33
N PRO A 409 5.36 11.05 14.05
CA PRO A 409 5.60 12.48 14.06
C PRO A 409 4.80 13.17 12.95
N ALA A 410 4.33 14.38 13.23
CA ALA A 410 3.69 15.27 12.26
C ALA A 410 4.20 16.71 12.46
N ILE A 411 4.47 17.42 11.37
CA ILE A 411 5.02 18.77 11.41
C ILE A 411 4.25 19.74 10.52
N ALA A 412 4.12 20.97 11.01
CA ALA A 412 3.58 22.09 10.27
C ALA A 412 4.36 23.36 10.61
N VAL A 413 4.38 24.32 9.69
CA VAL A 413 4.92 25.66 9.95
C VAL A 413 3.79 26.67 9.89
N TYR A 414 3.65 27.44 10.97
CA TYR A 414 2.67 28.51 11.08
C TYR A 414 3.29 29.70 11.80
N ASP A 415 3.14 30.89 11.23
CA ASP A 415 3.69 32.15 11.74
C ASP A 415 5.21 32.08 12.06
N GLY A 416 5.98 31.46 11.16
CA GLY A 416 7.44 31.29 11.30
C GLY A 416 7.88 30.35 12.42
N LYS A 417 6.96 29.57 13.00
CA LYS A 417 7.24 28.59 14.06
C LYS A 417 6.93 27.19 13.59
N LEU A 418 7.74 26.24 14.06
CA LEU A 418 7.55 24.83 13.83
C LEU A 418 6.60 24.26 14.89
N TYR A 419 5.52 23.62 14.44
CA TYR A 419 4.63 22.83 15.27
C TYR A 419 4.96 21.37 15.02
N LEU A 420 5.46 20.69 16.05
CA LEU A 420 5.72 19.26 16.05
C LEU A 420 4.68 18.58 16.93
N LEU A 421 4.06 17.52 16.41
CA LEU A 421 3.23 16.58 17.15
C LEU A 421 3.81 15.18 17.05
N TYR A 422 3.60 14.39 18.11
CA TYR A 422 4.08 13.02 18.17
C TYR A 422 3.40 12.24 19.30
N ILE A 423 3.45 10.91 19.20
CA ILE A 423 2.96 10.00 20.23
C ILE A 423 4.12 9.58 21.12
N ASN A 424 3.88 9.50 22.43
CA ASN A 424 4.70 8.71 23.33
C ASN A 424 3.91 7.44 23.72
N GLU A 425 4.32 6.31 23.17
CA GLU A 425 3.78 4.99 23.54
C GLU A 425 4.56 4.46 24.75
N VAL A 426 3.94 4.55 25.93
CA VAL A 426 4.44 3.89 27.14
C VAL A 426 3.91 2.46 27.13
N ALA A 427 4.76 1.47 27.44
CA ALA A 427 4.56 0.00 27.47
C ALA A 427 3.17 -0.60 27.08
N PRO A 428 3.11 -1.74 26.35
CA PRO A 428 1.85 -2.36 25.91
C PRO A 428 0.81 -2.48 27.03
N GLY A 429 -0.34 -1.79 26.87
CA GLY A 429 -1.43 -1.75 27.85
C GLY A 429 -1.54 -0.44 28.65
N ASN A 430 -0.65 0.54 28.45
CA ASN A 430 -0.74 1.88 29.05
C ASN A 430 -1.32 2.94 28.08
N GLU A 431 -1.77 4.05 28.67
CA GLU A 431 -2.20 5.26 27.96
C GLU A 431 -1.07 5.77 27.04
N SER A 432 -1.41 6.06 25.78
CA SER A 432 -0.51 6.77 24.86
C SER A 432 -0.77 8.27 24.96
N LEU A 433 0.30 9.08 25.04
CA LEU A 433 0.19 10.53 25.09
C LEU A 433 0.41 11.13 23.69
N LEU A 434 -0.55 11.93 23.22
CA LEU A 434 -0.33 12.81 22.07
C LEU A 434 0.24 14.12 22.57
N LEU A 435 1.49 14.39 22.21
CA LEU A 435 2.28 15.53 22.67
C LEU A 435 2.47 16.54 21.54
N TYR A 436 2.72 17.80 21.91
CA TYR A 436 3.10 18.83 20.96
C TYR A 436 4.23 19.72 21.49
N LYS A 437 5.05 20.24 20.56
CA LYS A 437 6.06 21.27 20.79
C LYS A 437 5.95 22.34 19.70
N VAL A 438 5.94 23.60 20.11
CA VAL A 438 6.07 24.77 19.23
C VAL A 438 7.48 25.32 19.40
N MET A 439 8.22 25.43 18.30
CA MET A 439 9.64 25.78 18.31
C MET A 439 9.95 26.95 17.37
N THR A 440 10.98 27.72 17.71
CA THR A 440 11.52 28.76 16.82
C THR A 440 12.25 28.14 15.62
N LEU A 441 12.25 28.83 14.48
CA LEU A 441 13.08 28.49 13.32
C LEU A 441 14.11 29.59 13.04
N PRO A 442 15.34 29.24 12.63
CA PRO A 442 15.88 27.89 12.48
C PRO A 442 16.44 27.27 13.77
N GLY A 443 16.34 27.96 14.91
CA GLY A 443 17.04 27.60 16.16
C GLY A 443 16.52 26.37 16.91
N LEU A 444 15.29 25.94 16.66
CA LEU A 444 14.60 24.83 17.36
C LEU A 444 14.45 25.06 18.88
N GLU A 445 14.38 26.31 19.33
CA GLU A 445 14.13 26.62 20.74
C GLU A 445 12.64 26.41 21.05
N VAL A 446 12.33 25.62 22.09
CA VAL A 446 10.95 25.36 22.50
C VAL A 446 10.32 26.63 23.09
N VAL A 447 9.24 27.09 22.47
CA VAL A 447 8.43 28.23 22.91
C VAL A 447 7.29 27.77 23.80
N THR A 448 6.62 26.69 23.41
CA THR A 448 5.47 26.12 24.12
C THR A 448 5.42 24.63 23.87
N GLU A 449 5.02 23.86 24.86
CA GLU A 449 4.84 22.41 24.75
C GLU A 449 3.73 21.95 25.68
N GLY A 450 3.17 20.77 25.41
CA GLY A 450 2.18 20.17 26.29
C GLY A 450 1.61 18.87 25.79
N VAL A 451 0.66 18.35 26.56
CA VAL A 451 -0.16 17.19 26.21
C VAL A 451 -1.41 17.69 25.49
N LEU A 452 -1.62 17.22 24.25
CA LEU A 452 -2.83 17.49 23.49
C LEU A 452 -3.95 16.51 23.88
N ALA A 453 -3.62 15.23 24.08
CA ALA A 453 -4.57 14.20 24.50
C ALA A 453 -3.91 13.10 25.33
N SER A 454 -4.69 12.51 26.24
CA SER A 454 -4.35 11.36 27.08
C SER A 454 -5.57 10.44 27.07
N GLU A 455 -5.63 9.54 26.10
CA GLU A 455 -6.71 8.56 25.94
C GLU A 455 -6.14 7.15 26.13
N THR A 456 -6.99 6.12 26.18
CA THR A 456 -6.51 4.72 26.28
C THR A 456 -5.53 4.40 25.15
N TYR A 457 -5.81 4.92 23.95
CA TYR A 457 -4.90 4.89 22.82
C TYR A 457 -5.13 6.13 21.94
N SER A 458 -4.08 6.69 21.39
CA SER A 458 -4.03 7.86 20.52
C SER A 458 -2.86 7.69 19.58
N THR A 459 -3.09 7.89 18.28
CA THR A 459 -2.07 7.63 17.26
C THR A 459 -2.36 8.43 15.99
N TYR A 460 -1.34 8.51 15.13
CA TYR A 460 -1.42 9.06 13.80
C TYR A 460 -1.98 10.49 13.73
N PRO A 461 -1.36 11.47 14.42
CA PRO A 461 -1.72 12.87 14.22
C PRO A 461 -1.43 13.27 12.76
N VAL A 462 -2.40 13.94 12.14
CA VAL A 462 -2.25 14.60 10.85
C VAL A 462 -2.55 16.08 11.01
N VAL A 463 -1.84 16.93 10.26
CA VAL A 463 -1.84 18.38 10.47
C VAL A 463 -2.19 19.14 9.20
N SER A 464 -2.83 20.29 9.34
CA SER A 464 -3.01 21.26 8.26
C SER A 464 -3.01 22.68 8.81
N VAL A 465 -2.58 23.65 8.01
CA VAL A 465 -2.39 25.03 8.43
C VAL A 465 -3.52 25.92 7.89
N SER A 466 -4.05 26.80 8.75
CA SER A 466 -5.01 27.85 8.39
C SER A 466 -4.50 29.24 8.72
N SER A 467 -5.36 30.25 8.59
CA SER A 467 -5.12 31.59 9.12
C SER A 467 -5.26 31.72 10.64
N GLU A 468 -5.72 30.68 11.34
CA GLU A 468 -6.00 30.73 12.79
C GLU A 468 -5.04 29.88 13.62
N GLY A 469 -4.28 29.01 12.97
CA GLY A 469 -3.38 28.06 13.62
C GLY A 469 -3.27 26.75 12.84
N VAL A 470 -2.80 25.72 13.55
CA VAL A 470 -2.60 24.37 13.03
C VAL A 470 -3.77 23.49 13.50
N LEU A 471 -4.60 23.04 12.56
CA LEU A 471 -5.58 22.00 12.83
C LEU A 471 -4.88 20.65 12.87
N VAL A 472 -5.25 19.85 13.85
CA VAL A 472 -4.76 18.50 14.05
C VAL A 472 -5.95 17.57 14.06
N ALA A 473 -5.86 16.44 13.38
CA ALA A 473 -6.77 15.32 13.53
C ALA A 473 -6.02 14.08 13.98
N TRP A 474 -6.61 13.25 14.83
CA TRP A 474 -6.00 12.00 15.28
C TRP A 474 -7.05 10.94 15.64
N TYR A 475 -6.62 9.69 15.59
CA TYR A 475 -7.40 8.55 16.04
C TYR A 475 -7.23 8.38 17.53
N ALA A 476 -8.33 8.14 18.23
CA ALA A 476 -8.34 7.87 19.66
C ALA A 476 -9.23 6.68 20.01
N LEU A 477 -8.82 5.88 20.98
CA LEU A 477 -9.66 4.93 21.69
C LEU A 477 -9.95 5.49 23.08
N SER A 478 -11.22 5.78 23.36
CA SER A 478 -11.69 6.08 24.72
C SER A 478 -12.40 4.83 25.25
N GLY A 479 -11.67 3.95 25.96
CA GLY A 479 -12.09 2.56 26.18
C GLY A 479 -12.05 1.78 24.85
N ASP A 480 -13.09 1.00 24.54
CA ASP A 480 -13.17 0.21 23.30
C ASP A 480 -13.83 0.94 22.12
N VAL A 481 -14.09 2.25 22.27
CA VAL A 481 -14.81 3.03 21.26
C VAL A 481 -13.83 3.83 20.42
N PRO A 482 -13.66 3.51 19.13
CA PRO A 482 -12.82 4.29 18.23
C PRO A 482 -13.48 5.62 17.89
N LYS A 483 -12.70 6.69 17.99
CA LYS A 483 -13.10 8.06 17.70
C LYS A 483 -12.07 8.75 16.83
N LEU A 484 -12.55 9.66 15.99
CA LEU A 484 -11.72 10.60 15.26
C LEU A 484 -11.88 11.95 15.95
N LYS A 485 -10.78 12.55 16.38
CA LYS A 485 -10.77 13.82 17.09
C LYS A 485 -10.07 14.89 16.27
N VAL A 486 -10.43 16.14 16.53
CA VAL A 486 -9.83 17.32 15.93
C VAL A 486 -9.52 18.38 16.98
N ALA A 487 -8.46 19.14 16.77
CA ALA A 487 -8.06 20.24 17.64
C ALA A 487 -7.41 21.37 16.86
N LEU A 488 -7.52 22.60 17.35
CA LEU A 488 -6.77 23.74 16.83
C LEU A 488 -5.68 24.13 17.82
N LEU A 489 -4.44 24.18 17.33
CA LEU A 489 -3.29 24.67 18.08
C LEU A 489 -2.83 26.02 17.57
N ALA A 490 -2.46 26.88 18.51
CA ALA A 490 -1.73 28.10 18.27
C ALA A 490 -0.50 28.13 19.19
N GLU A 491 0.30 29.19 19.10
CA GLU A 491 1.49 29.34 19.93
C GLU A 491 1.14 29.33 21.43
N SER A 492 -0.02 29.89 21.81
CA SER A 492 -0.51 29.88 23.19
C SER A 492 -0.93 28.49 23.71
N GLY A 493 -0.86 27.46 22.86
CA GLY A 493 -1.26 26.09 23.17
C GLY A 493 -2.54 25.66 22.46
N VAL A 494 -3.24 24.70 23.06
CA VAL A 494 -4.47 24.11 22.51
C VAL A 494 -5.64 25.08 22.68
N LEU A 495 -6.25 25.51 21.58
CA LEU A 495 -7.39 26.43 21.61
C LEU A 495 -8.71 25.69 21.86
N TRP A 496 -8.90 24.54 21.21
CA TRP A 496 -10.05 23.67 21.40
C TRP A 496 -9.77 22.24 20.94
N VAL A 497 -10.56 21.30 21.44
CA VAL A 497 -10.58 19.88 21.06
C VAL A 497 -12.03 19.44 20.87
N LYS A 498 -12.32 18.65 19.83
CA LYS A 498 -13.66 18.11 19.53
C LYS A 498 -13.60 16.69 18.98
N ASP A 499 -14.65 15.93 19.25
CA ASP A 499 -14.91 14.65 18.59
C ASP A 499 -15.58 14.93 17.22
N VAL A 500 -15.22 14.14 16.22
CA VAL A 500 -15.89 14.12 14.91
C VAL A 500 -17.03 13.11 14.98
N GLU A 501 -18.26 13.61 14.97
CA GLU A 501 -19.47 12.80 15.02
C GLU A 501 -19.79 12.15 13.65
N ASP A 502 -20.62 11.10 13.62
CA ASP A 502 -21.02 10.36 12.41
C ASP A 502 -19.84 9.71 11.66
N ILE A 503 -18.86 9.15 12.38
CA ILE A 503 -17.85 8.26 11.80
C ILE A 503 -17.44 7.16 12.78
N LYS A 504 -17.24 5.94 12.27
CA LYS A 504 -16.48 4.89 12.95
C LYS A 504 -15.14 4.72 12.23
N PRO A 505 -14.10 5.43 12.69
CA PRO A 505 -12.87 5.55 11.92
C PRO A 505 -12.09 4.24 11.90
N VAL A 506 -11.34 4.05 10.82
CA VAL A 506 -10.30 3.03 10.72
C VAL A 506 -8.95 3.70 10.95
N LEU A 507 -8.10 3.05 11.74
CA LEU A 507 -6.75 3.49 12.06
C LEU A 507 -5.94 3.76 10.77
N TYR A 508 -5.14 4.83 10.76
CA TYR A 508 -4.33 5.29 9.60
C TYR A 508 -5.08 5.70 8.32
N LYS A 509 -6.42 5.68 8.29
CA LYS A 509 -7.23 5.95 7.07
C LYS A 509 -8.00 7.27 7.12
N TYR A 510 -7.31 8.37 7.41
CA TYR A 510 -7.87 9.73 7.37
C TYR A 510 -6.81 10.78 7.09
N GLY A 511 -7.23 11.95 6.63
CA GLY A 511 -6.36 13.10 6.37
C GLY A 511 -7.14 14.41 6.32
N ILE A 512 -6.43 15.53 6.49
CA ILE A 512 -7.03 16.87 6.57
C ILE A 512 -6.38 17.87 5.63
N THR A 513 -7.15 18.85 5.16
CA THR A 513 -6.65 19.97 4.37
C THR A 513 -7.50 21.23 4.58
N TYR A 514 -6.98 22.39 4.17
CA TYR A 514 -7.63 23.69 4.34
C TYR A 514 -7.85 24.40 2.99
N PRO A 515 -8.99 24.16 2.31
CA PRO A 515 -9.23 24.67 0.97
C PRO A 515 -9.62 26.16 0.90
N LEU A 516 -10.16 26.73 1.99
CA LEU A 516 -10.75 28.07 2.03
C LEU A 516 -10.59 28.70 3.42
N GLN A 517 -10.51 30.02 3.46
CA GLN A 517 -10.47 30.74 4.73
C GLN A 517 -11.77 30.53 5.51
N GLY A 518 -11.65 29.96 6.70
CA GLY A 518 -12.73 29.66 7.65
C GLY A 518 -13.30 28.24 7.57
N THR A 519 -12.86 27.38 6.62
CA THR A 519 -13.35 26.00 6.57
C THR A 519 -12.26 24.97 6.25
N TRP A 520 -12.30 23.85 6.97
CA TRP A 520 -11.41 22.71 6.81
C TRP A 520 -12.13 21.55 6.13
N VAL A 521 -11.38 20.69 5.46
CA VAL A 521 -11.86 19.42 4.93
C VAL A 521 -11.12 18.28 5.63
N LEU A 522 -11.88 17.39 6.24
CA LEU A 522 -11.41 16.14 6.82
C LEU A 522 -12.01 14.98 6.02
N LEU A 523 -11.17 14.05 5.58
CA LEU A 523 -11.58 12.81 4.94
C LEU A 523 -11.26 11.65 5.88
N GLY A 524 -12.19 10.72 6.07
CA GLY A 524 -11.97 9.54 6.92
C GLY A 524 -12.73 8.32 6.43
N TYR A 525 -12.07 7.17 6.45
CA TYR A 525 -12.70 5.89 6.12
C TYR A 525 -13.62 5.45 7.26
N ASP A 526 -14.88 5.20 6.92
CA ASP A 526 -15.91 4.78 7.87
C ASP A 526 -16.12 3.27 7.75
N ARG A 527 -15.80 2.55 8.83
CA ARG A 527 -15.81 1.08 8.88
C ARG A 527 -17.17 0.50 8.54
N ASP A 528 -18.25 1.10 9.02
CA ASP A 528 -19.61 0.56 8.85
C ASP A 528 -20.12 0.73 7.42
N SER A 529 -19.89 1.89 6.80
CA SER A 529 -20.30 2.12 5.41
C SER A 529 -19.36 1.51 4.39
N GLY A 530 -18.13 1.14 4.77
CA GLY A 530 -17.11 0.65 3.85
C GLY A 530 -16.68 1.69 2.82
N SER A 531 -16.78 2.98 3.16
CA SER A 531 -16.50 4.09 2.25
C SER A 531 -15.90 5.28 2.99
N VAL A 532 -15.36 6.25 2.24
CA VAL A 532 -14.86 7.48 2.84
C VAL A 532 -16.01 8.47 3.08
N LYS A 533 -16.02 9.08 4.27
CA LYS A 533 -16.81 10.25 4.59
C LYS A 533 -15.94 11.50 4.50
N GLY A 534 -16.50 12.58 3.97
CA GLY A 534 -15.85 13.88 3.90
C GLY A 534 -16.60 14.90 4.76
N PHE A 535 -15.88 15.57 5.65
CA PHE A 535 -16.42 16.54 6.60
C PHE A 535 -15.92 17.92 6.23
N ILE A 536 -16.83 18.90 6.16
CA ILE A 536 -16.45 20.32 6.14
C ILE A 536 -16.63 20.85 7.55
N LEU A 537 -15.55 21.37 8.14
CA LEU A 537 -15.51 21.93 9.48
C LEU A 537 -15.34 23.45 9.41
N ASP A 538 -15.94 24.21 10.32
CA ASP A 538 -15.61 25.64 10.48
C ASP A 538 -14.35 25.89 11.33
N SER A 539 -14.01 27.15 11.54
CA SER A 539 -12.92 27.65 12.40
C SER A 539 -12.98 27.13 13.83
N GLU A 540 -14.18 26.84 14.33
CA GLU A 540 -14.39 26.29 15.67
C GLU A 540 -14.48 24.76 15.67
N GLY A 541 -14.26 24.08 14.54
CA GLY A 541 -14.32 22.62 14.43
C GLY A 541 -15.75 22.04 14.44
N ARG A 542 -16.78 22.83 14.16
CA ARG A 542 -18.16 22.33 13.99
C ARG A 542 -18.33 21.77 12.58
N VAL A 543 -18.97 20.61 12.48
CA VAL A 543 -19.31 19.99 11.19
C VAL A 543 -20.42 20.78 10.51
N LEU A 544 -20.08 21.40 9.37
CA LEU A 544 -21.01 22.13 8.50
C LEU A 544 -21.69 21.21 7.46
N HIS A 545 -20.97 20.17 7.02
CA HIS A 545 -21.45 19.25 5.98
C HIS A 545 -20.75 17.89 6.08
N VAL A 546 -21.46 16.82 5.72
CA VAL A 546 -20.93 15.45 5.60
C VAL A 546 -21.27 14.88 4.22
N ALA A 547 -20.25 14.64 3.40
CA ALA A 547 -20.34 13.83 2.20
C ALA A 547 -20.12 12.35 2.54
N LYS A 548 -20.87 11.46 1.90
CA LYS A 548 -20.83 10.01 2.14
C LYS A 548 -20.58 9.27 0.82
N GLY A 549 -20.02 8.07 0.89
CA GLY A 549 -19.79 7.24 -0.29
C GLY A 549 -18.68 7.77 -1.20
N LEU A 550 -17.70 8.49 -0.65
CA LEU A 550 -16.50 8.83 -1.40
C LEU A 550 -15.63 7.57 -1.59
N PRO A 551 -14.85 7.50 -2.69
CA PRO A 551 -13.91 6.41 -2.94
C PRO A 551 -12.93 6.17 -1.79
N GLU A 552 -12.29 5.00 -1.80
CA GLU A 552 -11.37 4.60 -0.75
C GLU A 552 -10.21 5.58 -0.55
N ILE A 553 -9.63 5.56 0.65
CA ILE A 553 -8.42 6.30 1.00
C ILE A 553 -7.36 5.29 1.43
N THR A 554 -6.09 5.56 1.15
CA THR A 554 -4.99 4.66 1.53
C THR A 554 -4.71 4.70 3.04
N TRP A 555 -3.85 3.79 3.50
CA TRP A 555 -3.23 3.83 4.82
C TRP A 555 -2.09 4.83 4.76
N VAL A 556 -2.11 5.79 5.68
CA VAL A 556 -1.23 6.96 5.66
C VAL A 556 -1.46 7.84 4.42
N PRO A 557 -2.67 8.41 4.23
CA PRO A 557 -2.99 9.16 3.03
C PRO A 557 -2.42 10.57 3.04
N GLN A 558 -2.06 11.06 1.86
CA GLN A 558 -1.87 12.49 1.65
C GLN A 558 -3.16 13.11 1.11
N VAL A 559 -3.61 14.19 1.74
CA VAL A 559 -4.79 14.97 1.33
C VAL A 559 -4.34 16.39 1.03
N THR A 560 -4.33 16.75 -0.25
CA THR A 560 -3.69 17.98 -0.72
C THR A 560 -4.67 18.88 -1.45
N LEU A 561 -4.67 20.16 -1.09
CA LEU A 561 -5.34 21.20 -1.86
C LEU A 561 -4.57 21.45 -3.17
N ILE A 562 -5.21 21.17 -4.30
CA ILE A 562 -4.66 21.45 -5.63
C ILE A 562 -4.97 22.88 -6.07
N GLY A 563 -6.06 23.48 -5.57
CA GLY A 563 -6.41 24.88 -5.79
C GLY A 563 -7.87 25.06 -6.21
N ASN A 564 -8.42 26.28 -6.05
CA ASN A 564 -9.83 26.59 -6.32
C ASN A 564 -10.82 25.60 -5.66
N GLY A 565 -10.49 25.13 -4.46
CA GLY A 565 -11.28 24.14 -3.72
C GLY A 565 -11.21 22.70 -4.25
N LEU A 566 -10.39 22.42 -5.28
CA LEU A 566 -10.08 21.07 -5.75
C LEU A 566 -9.05 20.43 -4.81
N ILE A 567 -9.38 19.24 -4.31
CA ILE A 567 -8.59 18.46 -3.37
C ILE A 567 -8.30 17.12 -4.03
N ALA A 568 -7.05 16.68 -3.93
CA ALA A 568 -6.65 15.33 -4.30
C ALA A 568 -6.32 14.53 -3.03
N TYR A 569 -6.67 13.25 -3.01
CA TYR A 569 -6.25 12.33 -1.95
C TYR A 569 -5.87 10.97 -2.52
N SER A 570 -4.91 10.32 -1.88
CA SER A 570 -4.41 9.02 -2.29
C SER A 570 -5.32 7.88 -1.82
N GLY A 571 -5.83 7.08 -2.77
CA GLY A 571 -6.32 5.71 -2.56
C GLY A 571 -5.18 4.69 -2.72
N VAL A 572 -5.48 3.40 -2.62
CA VAL A 572 -4.44 2.35 -2.69
C VAL A 572 -3.89 2.27 -4.12
N ARG A 573 -4.77 2.19 -5.12
CA ARG A 573 -4.43 2.07 -6.56
C ARG A 573 -4.71 3.32 -7.38
N GLU A 574 -5.28 4.34 -6.77
CA GLU A 574 -5.78 5.52 -7.46
C GLU A 574 -5.45 6.80 -6.67
N VAL A 575 -5.49 7.93 -7.36
CA VAL A 575 -5.63 9.25 -6.76
C VAL A 575 -7.03 9.75 -7.08
N HIS A 576 -7.74 10.16 -6.03
CA HIS A 576 -9.12 10.61 -6.12
C HIS A 576 -9.18 12.13 -6.01
N TYR A 577 -10.12 12.73 -6.74
CA TYR A 577 -10.36 14.16 -6.74
C TYR A 577 -11.75 14.47 -6.18
N VAL A 578 -11.81 15.39 -5.23
CA VAL A 578 -13.05 15.99 -4.72
C VAL A 578 -12.95 17.50 -4.80
N LYS A 579 -14.08 18.18 -4.93
CA LYS A 579 -14.15 19.64 -4.98
C LYS A 579 -15.12 20.17 -3.94
N VAL A 580 -14.72 21.24 -3.28
CA VAL A 580 -15.63 22.03 -2.43
C VAL A 580 -16.43 22.98 -3.31
N VAL A 581 -17.76 22.80 -3.32
CA VAL A 581 -18.71 23.65 -4.03
C VAL A 581 -19.82 24.03 -3.06
N ASN A 582 -19.99 25.34 -2.79
CA ASN A 582 -21.02 25.86 -1.88
C ASN A 582 -21.04 25.14 -0.50
N ASN A 583 -19.88 24.99 0.13
CA ASN A 583 -19.72 24.26 1.40
C ASN A 583 -20.23 22.80 1.35
N SER A 584 -20.15 22.15 0.20
CA SER A 584 -20.39 20.73 0.02
C SER A 584 -19.22 20.07 -0.71
N LEU A 585 -18.91 18.82 -0.38
CA LEU A 585 -17.85 18.05 -1.03
C LEU A 585 -18.45 17.21 -2.16
N THR A 586 -17.95 17.39 -3.38
CA THR A 586 -18.40 16.65 -4.57
C THR A 586 -17.25 15.84 -5.15
N TYR A 587 -17.45 14.54 -5.36
CA TYR A 587 -16.50 13.70 -6.08
C TYR A 587 -16.41 14.10 -7.55
N ILE A 588 -15.19 14.16 -8.08
CA ILE A 588 -14.90 14.61 -9.45
C ILE A 588 -14.47 13.43 -10.33
N ALA A 589 -13.37 12.77 -9.96
CA ALA A 589 -12.74 11.75 -10.77
C ALA A 589 -11.74 10.93 -9.96
N SER A 590 -11.23 9.86 -10.55
CA SER A 590 -10.09 9.12 -10.04
C SER A 590 -9.17 8.75 -11.17
N VAL A 591 -7.88 8.66 -10.86
CA VAL A 591 -6.84 8.34 -11.81
C VAL A 591 -6.01 7.20 -11.23
N ILE A 592 -5.93 6.12 -11.99
CA ILE A 592 -5.13 4.94 -11.63
C ILE A 592 -3.65 5.31 -11.60
N THR A 593 -2.96 4.88 -10.55
CA THR A 593 -1.52 5.04 -10.38
C THR A 593 -0.77 3.81 -10.90
N LYS A 594 0.57 3.85 -10.92
CA LYS A 594 1.38 2.78 -11.51
C LYS A 594 1.48 1.60 -10.55
N TYR A 595 1.72 1.88 -9.27
CA TYR A 595 1.84 0.85 -8.23
C TYR A 595 0.75 1.02 -7.17
N PRO A 596 0.21 -0.06 -6.58
CA PRO A 596 -0.56 0.07 -5.34
C PRO A 596 0.38 0.55 -4.21
N SER A 597 -0.13 1.19 -3.16
CA SER A 597 0.67 1.48 -1.95
C SER A 597 -0.24 1.73 -0.75
N THR A 598 0.16 1.17 0.41
CA THR A 598 -0.44 1.36 1.74
C THR A 598 0.56 1.91 2.77
N VAL A 599 1.78 2.26 2.33
CA VAL A 599 2.85 2.83 3.16
C VAL A 599 3.13 4.31 2.84
N GLY A 600 2.22 4.92 2.09
CA GLY A 600 2.29 6.32 1.69
C GLY A 600 2.47 6.51 0.19
N ARG A 601 1.86 7.59 -0.29
CA ARG A 601 2.00 8.17 -1.64
C ARG A 601 1.91 9.66 -1.47
N SER A 602 2.76 10.40 -2.15
CA SER A 602 2.68 11.86 -2.14
C SER A 602 1.95 12.37 -3.39
N VAL A 603 0.97 13.24 -3.21
CA VAL A 603 0.20 13.95 -4.22
C VAL A 603 0.35 15.45 -3.98
N ILE A 604 0.97 16.17 -4.92
CA ILE A 604 1.28 17.58 -4.77
C ILE A 604 0.98 18.38 -6.04
N ARG A 605 0.58 19.64 -5.89
CA ARG A 605 0.34 20.55 -7.03
C ARG A 605 1.66 21.12 -7.53
N TYR A 606 1.99 20.92 -8.80
CA TYR A 606 3.16 21.51 -9.43
C TYR A 606 2.76 22.38 -10.64
N GLY A 607 2.81 23.70 -10.45
CA GLY A 607 2.29 24.65 -11.45
C GLY A 607 0.80 24.42 -11.71
N ASN A 608 0.47 24.00 -12.94
CA ASN A 608 -0.90 23.63 -13.31
C ASN A 608 -1.17 22.15 -13.16
N ASP A 609 -0.16 21.31 -12.91
CA ASP A 609 -0.29 19.86 -12.89
C ASP A 609 -0.38 19.32 -11.46
N VAL A 610 -0.76 18.06 -11.34
CA VAL A 610 -0.70 17.28 -10.11
C VAL A 610 0.38 16.23 -10.29
N LEU A 611 1.37 16.22 -9.42
CA LEU A 611 2.39 15.18 -9.38
C LEU A 611 2.01 14.16 -8.34
N VAL A 612 2.12 12.90 -8.71
CA VAL A 612 1.99 11.74 -7.82
C VAL A 612 3.36 11.09 -7.74
N ILE A 613 3.92 11.06 -6.54
CA ILE A 613 5.19 10.43 -6.22
C ILE A 613 4.88 9.18 -5.43
N GLU A 614 5.40 8.04 -5.88
CA GLU A 614 5.15 6.75 -5.24
C GLU A 614 6.38 5.85 -5.27
N PRO A 615 6.53 4.94 -4.28
CA PRO A 615 7.60 3.96 -4.28
C PRO A 615 7.65 3.17 -5.60
N GLU A 616 8.85 2.83 -6.04
CA GLU A 616 9.03 1.83 -7.08
C GLU A 616 9.46 0.50 -6.42
N PRO A 617 8.53 -0.47 -6.24
CA PRO A 617 8.78 -1.70 -5.50
C PRO A 617 10.01 -2.50 -5.98
N HIS A 618 10.35 -2.35 -7.26
CA HIS A 618 11.44 -3.06 -7.96
C HIS A 618 12.71 -2.24 -8.11
N SER A 619 12.96 -1.31 -7.20
CA SER A 619 14.10 -0.43 -7.32
C SER A 619 14.97 -0.44 -6.06
N SER A 620 16.26 -0.18 -6.25
CA SER A 620 17.15 0.21 -5.16
C SER A 620 16.83 1.65 -4.76
N ASN A 621 15.78 1.81 -3.95
CA ASN A 621 15.42 3.08 -3.33
C ASN A 621 14.94 4.20 -4.27
N LYS A 622 14.38 3.85 -5.43
CA LYS A 622 13.84 4.85 -6.37
C LYS A 622 12.35 5.09 -6.11
N LEU A 623 11.94 6.30 -6.42
CA LEU A 623 10.54 6.70 -6.47
C LEU A 623 10.16 7.00 -7.91
N SER A 624 8.93 6.65 -8.28
CA SER A 624 8.34 6.97 -9.58
C SER A 624 7.47 8.21 -9.49
N ILE A 625 7.32 8.91 -10.62
CA ILE A 625 6.58 10.17 -10.70
C ILE A 625 5.57 10.06 -11.84
N ILE A 626 4.32 10.38 -11.53
CA ILE A 626 3.24 10.45 -12.50
C ILE A 626 2.74 11.89 -12.52
N LYS A 627 2.76 12.47 -13.72
CA LYS A 627 2.24 13.81 -13.96
C LYS A 627 0.82 13.72 -14.49
N LEU A 628 -0.12 14.24 -13.71
CA LEU A 628 -1.54 14.26 -14.03
C LEU A 628 -1.98 15.70 -14.29
N PRO A 629 -2.62 16.01 -15.43
CA PRO A 629 -3.30 17.29 -15.54
C PRO A 629 -4.44 17.32 -14.51
N PRO A 630 -4.76 18.48 -13.92
CA PRO A 630 -5.92 18.60 -13.06
C PRO A 630 -7.15 18.23 -13.89
N PRO A 631 -8.12 17.51 -13.32
CA PRO A 631 -9.34 17.19 -14.02
C PRO A 631 -9.95 18.49 -14.58
N ILE A 632 -10.20 18.52 -15.89
CA ILE A 632 -10.84 19.66 -16.55
C ILE A 632 -12.16 19.89 -15.84
N GLU A 633 -12.35 21.10 -15.30
CA GLU A 633 -13.64 21.52 -14.78
C GLU A 633 -14.63 21.49 -15.94
N THR A 634 -15.42 20.42 -16.07
CA THR A 634 -16.65 20.53 -16.86
C THR A 634 -17.49 21.57 -16.15
N GLU A 635 -17.58 22.78 -16.72
CA GLU A 635 -18.49 23.82 -16.23
C GLU A 635 -19.86 23.17 -15.99
N THR A 636 -20.26 23.08 -14.73
CA THR A 636 -21.62 22.74 -14.36
C THR A 636 -22.46 23.88 -14.93
N ARG A 637 -23.04 23.66 -16.10
CA ARG A 637 -23.93 24.62 -16.75
C ARG A 637 -25.17 24.71 -15.88
N THR A 638 -25.19 25.67 -14.95
CA THR A 638 -26.39 26.02 -14.22
C THR A 638 -27.42 26.43 -15.26
N LEU A 639 -28.41 25.58 -15.50
CA LEU A 639 -29.60 25.96 -16.26
C LEU A 639 -30.33 27.00 -15.41
N THR A 640 -30.00 28.27 -15.59
CA THR A 640 -30.92 29.36 -15.25
C THR A 640 -32.14 29.14 -16.12
N GLN A 641 -33.20 28.62 -15.51
CA GLN A 641 -34.54 28.61 -16.09
C GLN A 641 -34.88 30.06 -16.45
N THR A 642 -34.69 30.39 -17.72
CA THR A 642 -35.21 31.63 -18.28
C THR A 642 -36.58 31.25 -18.79
N SER A 643 -37.62 31.69 -18.09
CA SER A 643 -39.01 31.54 -18.52
C SER A 643 -39.15 32.11 -19.93
N THR A 644 -39.40 31.22 -20.89
CA THR A 644 -39.57 31.61 -22.29
C THR A 644 -41.00 32.11 -22.48
N ILE A 645 -41.16 33.41 -22.76
CA ILE A 645 -42.42 33.97 -23.27
C ILE A 645 -42.56 33.50 -24.72
N MET A 646 -43.60 32.70 -25.02
CA MET A 646 -43.93 32.32 -26.40
C MET A 646 -44.34 33.57 -27.20
N THR A 647 -43.61 33.87 -28.26
CA THR A 647 -44.01 34.85 -29.28
C THR A 647 -44.44 34.08 -30.53
N THR A 648 -45.72 34.14 -30.89
CA THR A 648 -46.25 33.49 -32.09
C THR A 648 -45.99 34.38 -33.31
N VAL A 649 -45.16 33.92 -34.25
CA VAL A 649 -44.97 34.58 -35.56
C VAL A 649 -45.81 33.83 -36.60
N THR A 650 -46.80 34.50 -37.18
CA THR A 650 -47.59 33.95 -38.28
C THR A 650 -47.04 34.49 -39.60
N THR A 651 -46.59 33.62 -40.50
CA THR A 651 -46.11 34.02 -41.84
C THR A 651 -47.09 33.51 -42.90
N THR A 652 -47.71 34.41 -43.67
CA THR A 652 -48.56 34.05 -44.81
C THR A 652 -47.74 34.19 -46.10
N LYS A 653 -47.51 33.09 -46.83
CA LYS A 653 -46.93 33.10 -48.18
C LYS A 653 -48.05 33.07 -49.22
N THR A 654 -48.06 34.03 -50.14
CA THR A 654 -48.89 33.97 -51.35
C THR A 654 -47.98 33.73 -52.56
N ALA A 655 -48.23 32.66 -53.32
CA ALA A 655 -47.48 32.32 -54.53
C ALA A 655 -48.23 32.81 -55.77
N VAL A 656 -47.53 33.44 -56.72
CA VAL A 656 -48.05 33.69 -58.07
C VAL A 656 -47.08 33.08 -59.08
N ILE A 657 -47.61 32.20 -59.93
CA ILE A 657 -46.90 31.44 -60.97
C ILE A 657 -46.89 32.27 -62.27
N THR A 658 -45.77 32.30 -62.99
CA THR A 658 -45.83 32.51 -64.45
C THR A 658 -44.70 31.76 -65.18
N LYS A 659 -45.10 31.14 -66.29
CA LYS A 659 -44.40 30.20 -67.17
C LYS A 659 -43.55 30.96 -68.21
N THR A 660 -42.36 30.45 -68.58
CA THR A 660 -41.52 31.07 -69.63
C THR A 660 -41.32 30.12 -70.81
N MET A 661 -41.49 30.63 -72.04
CA MET A 661 -41.19 29.97 -73.32
C MET A 661 -39.79 30.38 -73.82
N GLU A 662 -39.10 29.48 -74.53
CA GLU A 662 -37.89 29.79 -75.30
C GLU A 662 -38.17 30.73 -76.49
N LYS A 663 -37.43 31.84 -76.57
CA LYS A 663 -36.48 32.17 -77.67
C LYS A 663 -35.99 33.62 -77.56
N THR A 664 -34.67 33.78 -77.54
CA THR A 664 -33.89 34.99 -77.93
C THR A 664 -34.08 36.29 -77.13
N LYS A 665 -32.93 36.89 -76.81
CA LYS A 665 -32.63 38.23 -76.22
C LYS A 665 -32.69 38.40 -74.70
N VAL A 666 -31.69 39.17 -74.26
CA VAL A 666 -31.25 39.55 -72.90
C VAL A 666 -32.35 40.28 -72.13
N GLU A 667 -32.54 39.97 -70.84
CA GLU A 667 -33.08 40.93 -69.87
C GLU A 667 -32.85 40.51 -68.40
N THR A 668 -32.44 41.49 -67.60
CA THR A 668 -32.19 41.42 -66.15
C THR A 668 -33.50 41.38 -65.37
N LYS A 669 -33.66 40.46 -64.40
CA LYS A 669 -34.81 40.47 -63.46
C LYS A 669 -34.35 40.73 -62.03
N THR A 670 -34.78 41.87 -61.49
CA THR A 670 -34.67 42.26 -60.08
C THR A 670 -35.90 41.72 -59.33
N VAL A 671 -35.70 40.97 -58.25
CA VAL A 671 -36.79 40.60 -57.32
C VAL A 671 -36.71 41.50 -56.10
N VAL A 672 -37.67 42.43 -55.97
CA VAL A 672 -37.87 43.21 -54.74
C VAL A 672 -38.82 42.42 -53.85
N THR A 673 -38.35 42.03 -52.66
CA THR A 673 -39.21 41.43 -51.63
C THR A 673 -39.45 42.47 -50.54
N THR A 674 -40.68 42.95 -50.43
CA THR A 674 -41.09 43.81 -49.31
C THR A 674 -41.61 42.93 -48.19
N VAL A 675 -40.90 42.88 -47.05
CA VAL A 675 -41.38 42.24 -45.82
C VAL A 675 -41.86 43.34 -44.88
N THR A 676 -43.15 43.33 -44.54
CA THR A 676 -43.69 44.19 -43.49
C THR A 676 -43.82 43.37 -42.21
N THR A 677 -43.01 43.69 -41.21
CA THR A 677 -43.09 43.08 -39.87
C THR A 677 -43.60 44.13 -38.89
N THR A 678 -44.77 43.90 -38.28
CA THR A 678 -45.25 44.69 -37.15
C THR A 678 -44.75 44.04 -35.86
N VAL A 679 -43.93 44.76 -35.08
CA VAL A 679 -43.45 44.33 -33.75
C VAL A 679 -44.02 45.28 -32.71
N THR A 680 -44.82 44.76 -31.79
CA THR A 680 -45.23 45.50 -30.59
C THR A 680 -44.20 45.25 -29.49
N LEU A 681 -43.44 46.29 -29.13
CA LEU A 681 -42.43 46.26 -28.06
C LEU A 681 -43.01 46.87 -26.78
N CYS A 682 -43.00 46.11 -25.68
CA CYS A 682 -42.90 46.70 -24.34
C CYS A 682 -41.41 46.93 -24.02
N ARG A 683 -41.05 48.20 -23.82
CA ARG A 683 -39.72 48.72 -23.41
C ARG A 683 -39.23 48.03 -22.12
N THR A 684 -37.92 47.85 -21.87
CA THR A 684 -36.88 48.90 -21.75
C THR A 684 -35.46 48.41 -22.15
N VAL A 685 -34.99 48.79 -23.36
CA VAL A 685 -33.83 49.69 -23.69
C VAL A 685 -32.84 49.95 -22.52
N THR A 686 -31.50 49.94 -22.55
CA THR A 686 -30.35 49.86 -23.51
C THR A 686 -29.08 49.84 -22.61
N SER A 687 -27.82 49.55 -22.98
CA SER A 687 -27.06 49.80 -24.23
C SER A 687 -25.80 48.94 -24.32
N THR A 688 -25.46 48.69 -25.59
CA THR A 688 -24.34 48.01 -26.26
C THR A 688 -23.02 48.80 -26.25
N VAL A 689 -21.86 48.12 -26.36
CA VAL A 689 -20.76 48.47 -27.30
C VAL A 689 -20.00 47.21 -27.79
N THR A 690 -19.86 47.13 -29.12
CA THR A 690 -19.17 46.19 -30.05
C THR A 690 -17.64 46.43 -30.06
N SER A 691 -16.67 45.57 -30.42
CA SER A 691 -16.36 44.72 -31.60
C SER A 691 -14.96 44.08 -31.35
N THR A 692 -14.35 43.12 -32.06
CA THR A 692 -14.48 42.61 -33.44
C THR A 692 -13.94 41.17 -33.48
N LYS A 693 -14.58 40.28 -34.25
CA LYS A 693 -14.06 38.95 -34.60
C LYS A 693 -13.92 38.91 -36.13
N THR A 694 -12.75 38.54 -36.63
CA THR A 694 -12.60 38.15 -38.04
C THR A 694 -12.58 36.63 -38.07
N THR A 695 -13.63 36.02 -38.60
CA THR A 695 -13.61 34.60 -38.98
C THR A 695 -14.45 34.44 -40.24
N THR A 696 -13.79 34.12 -41.34
CA THR A 696 -14.41 33.69 -42.59
C THR A 696 -14.83 32.23 -42.40
N VAL A 697 -16.12 31.95 -42.62
CA VAL A 697 -16.67 30.58 -42.65
C VAL A 697 -16.97 30.21 -44.10
N VAL A 698 -16.46 29.04 -44.50
CA VAL A 698 -17.04 28.14 -45.50
C VAL A 698 -16.86 26.76 -44.86
N GLY A 699 -17.84 25.89 -44.61
CA GLY A 699 -19.21 25.81 -45.10
C GLY A 699 -19.49 24.38 -45.57
N GLY A 700 -19.71 23.44 -44.64
CA GLY A 700 -20.71 22.38 -44.82
C GLY A 700 -20.28 20.92 -45.10
N VAL A 701 -21.01 20.05 -44.39
CA VAL A 701 -21.52 18.72 -44.73
C VAL A 701 -20.68 17.48 -44.37
N ASN A 702 -21.08 16.83 -43.27
CA ASN A 702 -20.72 15.48 -42.84
C ASN A 702 -21.26 14.43 -43.83
N GLN A 703 -20.39 13.56 -44.33
CA GLN A 703 -20.73 12.24 -44.84
C GLN A 703 -20.36 11.17 -43.81
N ALA A 704 -21.28 10.25 -43.56
CA ALA A 704 -20.97 8.90 -43.12
C ALA A 704 -20.79 8.01 -44.38
N ILE A 705 -19.97 6.96 -44.24
CA ILE A 705 -19.86 5.72 -45.04
C ILE A 705 -18.55 5.54 -45.88
N ILE A 706 -17.77 4.54 -45.44
CA ILE A 706 -16.92 3.56 -46.18
C ILE A 706 -15.40 3.80 -46.39
N VAL A 707 -14.61 3.02 -45.62
CA VAL A 707 -13.61 2.00 -46.04
C VAL A 707 -12.40 2.41 -46.91
N LEU A 708 -11.21 2.08 -46.37
CA LEU A 708 -9.92 1.76 -47.00
C LEU A 708 -9.15 2.85 -47.79
N ILE A 709 -7.95 3.21 -47.31
CA ILE A 709 -6.63 2.94 -47.94
C ILE A 709 -5.52 3.80 -47.29
N ALA A 710 -4.39 3.12 -47.02
CA ALA A 710 -3.03 3.60 -46.67
C ALA A 710 -2.85 4.18 -45.24
N VAL A 711 -2.02 3.61 -44.35
CA VAL A 711 -0.67 3.06 -44.57
C VAL A 711 -0.45 1.83 -43.67
N VAL A 712 -0.51 0.65 -44.29
CA VAL A 712 0.17 -0.58 -43.85
C VAL A 712 0.98 -1.04 -45.04
N VAL A 713 2.20 -0.52 -45.19
CA VAL A 713 3.33 -1.17 -45.90
C VAL A 713 4.62 -0.49 -45.45
N VAL A 714 5.22 -0.93 -44.35
CA VAL A 714 6.66 -1.26 -44.28
C VAL A 714 6.84 -2.31 -43.16
N THR A 715 6.40 -3.53 -43.44
CA THR A 715 6.93 -4.74 -42.78
C THR A 715 6.99 -5.83 -43.83
N ALA A 716 7.82 -5.60 -44.85
CA ALA A 716 8.25 -6.60 -45.83
C ALA A 716 9.45 -6.07 -46.63
N LEU A 717 10.54 -5.71 -45.95
CA LEU A 717 11.84 -5.58 -46.61
C LEU A 717 12.98 -5.85 -45.61
N ALA A 718 12.95 -7.03 -45.01
CA ALA A 718 14.09 -7.59 -44.28
C ALA A 718 14.05 -9.12 -44.37
N ILE A 719 14.14 -9.65 -45.59
CA ILE A 719 14.68 -10.97 -45.97
C ILE A 719 14.74 -10.97 -47.51
N VAL A 720 15.88 -11.36 -48.07
CA VAL A 720 16.29 -11.28 -49.49
C VAL A 720 16.90 -9.93 -49.92
N ILE A 721 18.08 -9.61 -49.39
CA ILE A 721 19.36 -9.46 -50.11
C ILE A 721 20.43 -9.21 -49.05
N LEU A 722 20.97 -10.28 -48.48
CA LEU A 722 22.28 -10.30 -47.86
C LEU A 722 22.87 -11.69 -48.09
N LYS A 723 23.18 -11.94 -49.37
CA LYS A 723 24.14 -12.97 -49.76
C LYS A 723 24.89 -12.49 -51.02
N ARG A 724 26.17 -12.17 -50.80
CA ARG A 724 27.30 -12.06 -51.76
C ARG A 724 27.31 -10.81 -52.64
N GLY A 725 28.42 -10.07 -52.75
CA GLY A 725 29.77 -10.27 -52.21
C GLY A 725 30.77 -9.27 -52.82
N LEU A 726 32.05 -9.45 -52.45
CA LEU A 726 33.27 -8.84 -53.03
C LEU A 726 33.43 -7.35 -52.68
N HIS A 727 34.44 -6.89 -51.94
CA HIS A 727 35.84 -7.27 -51.83
C HIS A 727 36.37 -7.18 -50.40
#